data_AF-A0A0V1AAC1-F1
#
_entry.id   AF-A0A0V1AAC1-F1
#
_cell.length_a   1.000
_cell.length_b   1.000
_cell.length_c   1.000
_cell.angle_alpha   90.00
_cell.angle_beta   90.00
_cell.angle_gamma   90.00
#
_symmetry.space_group_name_H-M   'P 1'
#
loop_
_entity.id
_entity.type
_entity.pdbx_description
1 polymer ?
#
loop_
_entity_poly.entity_id
_entity_poly.type
_entity_poly.pdbx_seq_one_letter_code
_entity_poly.pdbx_strand_id
1 'polypeptide(L)'
;MSVSLSDFEAKVKNLFKEHAKSGNAHFFFRPYLITSSEECEKEIVISTANELMEIFTSLPQNLQESAFSIVISHRVLSNSANRIVDFFVRNVTQRQMLSIKCICEKLLTCAELNINSCGWNDTFAFFVENISLLDYKDLLNPQMRLLTHVFMHYTYRDAIAVLLGTAKPEKSRIPYFEEVITEIILELMFTAECDHSQLNPQAWRIISTQIIYLTLQQSICFTRLVKILHTKLTHYPYRYARNQLMWCLFNFLSGGMQKYSGKSAWPSPALVETYCRMLTYPDLEILGLKQFTSHIVLTAARHQCCEMMYICCEILNYRLFNIPSTYRVHAIVTLQQTLAFAKFQTNASLYWMYRYYYYYYYFAPFARLLNSFVAVAADGTKQSIAENEELMRIIILTLARSTVISSKVLGPRKVLVHLKSLADFLVYETNSADVNRCVDVLNRLIFKYAVVPLERFMLTMLLRDYEGNDAFYALLIVMLLVQRSEELRSAVADCVAMLPSDYWHCQDWNDKYQAYQIKHAERTWSQVYVELSRASLTPNDCPLPVYFGTRCLQMLPVVDLLLQKLVESPAACLKFLDSTLSILGPLYRFHPYPVSFLYSTFRFYEKRLVESPAIKQKLALAVHGACVPSRDDHWLLSAEFVGWVGQATDRGPWVPDLNYYGALVRRLIDTFSEPRQQWSRKTDLRFVEFNNFQTHALYSICIELMSLPVGVVDVGNALVTLVTHWHSLVDKNTVMYWVNAIGLIFSALPISYMEPFYQTILTTLCSDHMNSINTDVSNKLDFEKRSKLMEDCYPARILALCHAVWLHSASGYLQLLPQALRSTWIPHVRSEGQFLYVCHLVAPFLQRFYQERTKFTMDITTDLYQMLYNVDCEVGNWKYEDLICDFFYHVKYMYVGDSVRQDTDRIIPMLRPSLQQKLRYISFAQGEQSAGTPFSEMINPIKLLGIQMVVWLQRLPIFGETAQHFWLAVTKLGDPLCFHFLAPLRWIWILLDDRPYWWVHTAGVSGQLSHPLKQFQWTCETGPGSPSGHAMVSASVWFNLLYNLQSDLVLGDLCGICWLLYVVFLIAVSISRTYISAHFPDQVILGIVVGICMALVTRSLVGHRRRRWSNLIAFMIALLLIALSVHEAHRFFGVDTHRSIELAAKYCHRAEWIHQSTTPLASFFRDVGVLISVAILLANKSMFTNNNKIASKFFSTKFAQALLGVGLNQLVALIPIGRLPTALFYAVLLPVLFTNNSNKLQ
;
A
#
# COMPACT_ATOMS: atom_id res chain seq x y z
N MET A 1 -54.99 -30.77 1.05
CA MET A 1 -54.10 -31.89 1.43
C MET A 1 -52.76 -31.64 0.76
N SER A 2 -51.74 -31.25 1.51
CA SER A 2 -50.38 -31.08 0.99
C SER A 2 -49.83 -32.45 0.60
N VAL A 3 -49.61 -32.70 -0.70
CA VAL A 3 -48.99 -33.93 -1.19
C VAL A 3 -47.59 -34.03 -0.60
N SER A 4 -47.31 -35.09 0.17
CA SER A 4 -45.97 -35.32 0.72
C SER A 4 -45.04 -35.88 -0.36
N LEU A 5 -43.72 -35.68 -0.21
CA LEU A 5 -42.73 -36.21 -1.14
C LEU A 5 -42.81 -37.75 -1.25
N SER A 6 -43.17 -38.44 -0.17
CA SER A 6 -43.42 -39.88 -0.15
C SER A 6 -44.65 -40.30 -0.96
N ASP A 7 -45.73 -39.51 -0.92
CA ASP A 7 -46.93 -39.77 -1.74
C ASP A 7 -46.64 -39.57 -3.22
N PHE A 8 -45.81 -38.57 -3.54
CA PHE A 8 -45.33 -38.32 -4.89
C PHE A 8 -44.50 -39.50 -5.41
N GLU A 9 -43.52 -39.97 -4.63
CA GLU A 9 -42.67 -41.11 -5.01
C GLU A 9 -43.51 -42.38 -5.26
N ALA A 10 -44.49 -42.66 -4.40
CA ALA A 10 -45.40 -43.80 -4.56
C ALA A 10 -46.24 -43.70 -5.84
N LYS A 11 -46.76 -42.49 -6.16
CA LYS A 11 -47.51 -42.24 -7.40
C LYS A 11 -46.64 -42.39 -8.65
N VAL A 12 -45.43 -41.85 -8.64
CA VAL A 12 -44.48 -42.00 -9.77
C VAL A 12 -44.13 -43.46 -9.99
N LYS A 13 -43.81 -44.22 -8.93
CA LYS A 13 -43.54 -45.66 -9.03
C LYS A 13 -44.71 -46.45 -9.60
N ASN A 14 -45.95 -46.12 -9.22
CA ASN A 14 -47.14 -46.76 -9.76
C ASN A 14 -47.36 -46.42 -11.24
N LEU A 15 -47.17 -45.15 -11.63
CA LEU A 15 -47.32 -44.67 -13.01
C LEU A 15 -46.37 -45.41 -13.97
N PHE A 16 -45.09 -45.52 -13.61
CA PHE A 16 -44.11 -46.28 -14.39
C PHE A 16 -44.38 -47.81 -14.37
N LYS A 17 -44.95 -48.35 -13.29
CA LYS A 17 -45.32 -49.78 -13.17
C LYS A 17 -46.56 -50.13 -14.01
N GLU A 18 -47.55 -49.25 -14.09
CA GLU A 18 -48.71 -49.40 -14.96
C GLU A 18 -48.30 -49.33 -16.44
N HIS A 19 -47.42 -48.39 -16.78
CA HIS A 19 -46.83 -48.32 -18.12
C HIS A 19 -46.07 -49.61 -18.48
N ALA A 20 -45.25 -50.15 -17.57
CA ALA A 20 -44.55 -51.42 -17.80
C ALA A 20 -45.49 -52.63 -17.99
N LYS A 21 -46.63 -52.68 -17.27
CA LYS A 21 -47.66 -53.70 -17.48
C LYS A 21 -48.36 -53.56 -18.84
N SER A 22 -48.67 -52.34 -19.25
CA SER A 22 -49.26 -52.05 -20.56
C SER A 22 -48.32 -52.44 -21.70
N GLY A 23 -47.01 -52.18 -21.57
CA GLY A 23 -45.98 -52.57 -22.54
C GLY A 23 -45.79 -54.07 -22.68
N ASN A 24 -45.83 -54.83 -21.57
CA ASN A 24 -45.77 -56.30 -21.62
C ASN A 24 -47.00 -56.90 -22.30
N ALA A 25 -48.21 -56.39 -22.03
CA ALA A 25 -49.42 -56.83 -22.73
C ALA A 25 -49.34 -56.52 -24.24
N HIS A 26 -48.88 -55.32 -24.61
CA HIS A 26 -48.72 -54.92 -26.01
C HIS A 26 -47.66 -55.75 -26.76
N PHE A 27 -46.60 -56.20 -26.07
CA PHE A 27 -45.56 -57.07 -26.61
C PHE A 27 -46.09 -58.49 -26.92
N PHE A 28 -46.91 -59.06 -26.03
CA PHE A 28 -47.52 -60.39 -26.25
C PHE A 28 -48.61 -60.40 -27.34
N PHE A 29 -49.37 -59.30 -27.48
CA PHE A 29 -50.45 -59.19 -28.48
C PHE A 29 -50.04 -58.45 -29.77
N ARG A 30 -48.73 -58.15 -29.93
CA ARG A 30 -48.15 -57.40 -31.08
C ARG A 30 -48.56 -57.93 -32.47
N PRO A 31 -48.74 -59.25 -32.72
CA PRO A 31 -49.18 -59.74 -34.03
C PRO A 31 -50.65 -59.44 -34.37
N TYR A 32 -51.49 -59.12 -33.38
CA TYR A 32 -52.95 -58.95 -33.55
C TYR A 32 -53.39 -57.49 -33.67
N LEU A 33 -52.48 -56.53 -33.40
CA LEU A 33 -52.73 -55.09 -33.46
C LEU A 33 -52.02 -54.50 -34.69
N ILE A 34 -52.61 -54.67 -35.87
CA ILE A 34 -52.12 -54.09 -37.12
C ILE A 34 -52.83 -52.75 -37.33
N THR A 35 -52.03 -51.70 -37.62
CA THR A 35 -52.36 -50.29 -37.94
C THR A 35 -52.50 -49.27 -36.78
N SER A 36 -51.42 -49.01 -36.03
CA SER A 36 -51.12 -47.68 -35.39
C SER A 36 -49.90 -47.70 -34.44
N SER A 37 -48.92 -48.60 -34.62
CA SER A 37 -48.00 -48.92 -33.50
C SER A 37 -47.05 -47.80 -33.06
N GLU A 38 -46.63 -46.88 -33.93
CA GLU A 38 -45.73 -45.77 -33.51
C GLU A 38 -46.47 -44.51 -33.05
N GLU A 39 -47.62 -44.18 -33.65
CA GLU A 39 -48.41 -43.01 -33.25
C GLU A 39 -49.12 -43.25 -31.92
N CYS A 40 -49.68 -44.45 -31.72
CA CYS A 40 -50.30 -44.84 -30.46
C CYS A 40 -49.27 -44.88 -29.31
N GLU A 41 -48.06 -45.39 -29.57
CA GLU A 41 -46.98 -45.38 -28.57
C GLU A 41 -46.52 -43.95 -28.22
N LYS A 42 -46.46 -43.04 -29.21
CA LYS A 42 -46.17 -41.61 -28.98
C LYS A 42 -47.28 -40.92 -28.19
N GLU A 43 -48.56 -41.15 -28.50
CA GLU A 43 -49.69 -40.58 -27.77
C GLU A 43 -49.70 -41.04 -26.32
N ILE A 44 -49.43 -42.34 -26.06
CA ILE A 44 -49.33 -42.88 -24.71
C ILE A 44 -48.17 -42.22 -23.94
N VAL A 45 -46.99 -42.11 -24.55
CA VAL A 45 -45.82 -41.45 -23.92
C VAL A 45 -46.11 -39.98 -23.57
N ILE A 46 -46.77 -39.25 -24.48
CA ILE A 46 -47.13 -37.84 -24.26
C ILE A 46 -48.21 -37.71 -23.17
N SER A 47 -49.23 -38.58 -23.19
CA SER A 47 -50.29 -38.60 -22.18
C SER A 47 -49.72 -38.87 -20.79
N THR A 48 -48.84 -39.87 -20.65
CA THR A 48 -48.19 -40.21 -19.38
C THR A 48 -47.23 -39.11 -18.91
N ALA A 49 -46.51 -38.45 -19.81
CA ALA A 49 -45.66 -37.31 -19.46
C ALA A 49 -46.47 -36.08 -18.99
N ASN A 50 -47.64 -35.84 -19.58
CA ASN A 50 -48.55 -34.78 -19.17
C ASN A 50 -49.18 -35.05 -17.79
N GLU A 51 -49.61 -36.28 -17.53
CA GLU A 51 -50.12 -36.69 -16.22
C GLU A 51 -49.04 -36.56 -15.14
N LEU A 52 -47.80 -36.94 -15.45
CA LEU A 52 -46.65 -36.76 -14.55
C LEU A 52 -46.36 -35.26 -14.31
N MET A 53 -46.52 -34.42 -15.33
CA MET A 53 -46.37 -32.97 -15.20
C MET A 53 -47.46 -32.34 -14.32
N GLU A 54 -48.71 -32.78 -14.43
CA GLU A 54 -49.79 -32.30 -13.56
C GLU A 54 -49.52 -32.63 -12.09
N ILE A 55 -49.11 -33.87 -11.80
CA ILE A 55 -48.72 -34.30 -10.46
C ILE A 55 -47.53 -33.48 -9.96
N PHE A 56 -46.55 -33.19 -10.81
CA PHE A 56 -45.39 -32.38 -10.47
C PHE A 56 -45.74 -30.92 -10.17
N THR A 57 -46.63 -30.29 -10.97
CA THR A 57 -47.09 -28.91 -10.73
C THR A 57 -47.91 -28.75 -9.45
N SER A 58 -48.49 -29.83 -8.94
CA SER A 58 -49.24 -29.83 -7.68
C SER A 58 -48.36 -29.77 -6.42
N LEU A 59 -47.03 -29.94 -6.57
CA LEU A 59 -46.08 -29.87 -5.47
C LEU A 59 -45.62 -28.44 -5.18
N PRO A 60 -45.39 -28.08 -3.90
CA PRO A 60 -44.81 -26.80 -3.55
C PRO A 60 -43.34 -26.70 -4.01
N GLN A 61 -42.92 -25.48 -4.36
CA GLN A 61 -41.65 -25.19 -5.05
C GLN A 61 -40.40 -25.72 -4.31
N ASN A 62 -40.44 -25.77 -2.98
CA ASN A 62 -39.39 -26.32 -2.12
C ASN A 62 -39.18 -27.84 -2.25
N LEU A 63 -40.16 -28.59 -2.77
CA LEU A 63 -40.08 -30.04 -2.97
C LEU A 63 -39.86 -30.44 -4.44
N GLN A 64 -39.98 -29.49 -5.37
CA GLN A 64 -39.89 -29.74 -6.81
C GLN A 64 -38.51 -30.23 -7.25
N GLU A 65 -37.41 -29.75 -6.64
CA GLU A 65 -36.05 -30.23 -6.97
C GLU A 65 -35.82 -31.70 -6.58
N SER A 66 -36.30 -32.08 -5.40
CA SER A 66 -36.23 -33.46 -4.90
C SER A 66 -37.15 -34.38 -5.70
N ALA A 67 -38.36 -33.93 -6.01
CA ALA A 67 -39.31 -34.63 -6.86
C ALA A 67 -38.77 -34.83 -8.29
N PHE A 68 -38.08 -33.83 -8.84
CA PHE A 68 -37.45 -33.91 -10.15
C PHE A 68 -36.33 -34.96 -10.19
N SER A 69 -35.54 -35.05 -9.12
CA SER A 69 -34.50 -36.08 -8.97
C SER A 69 -35.08 -37.50 -8.95
N ILE A 70 -36.24 -37.68 -8.31
CA ILE A 70 -36.98 -38.97 -8.26
C ILE A 70 -37.47 -39.36 -9.66
N VAL A 71 -37.97 -38.41 -10.47
CA VAL A 71 -38.44 -38.71 -11.83
C VAL A 71 -37.25 -39.09 -12.74
N ILE A 72 -36.13 -38.38 -12.63
CA ILE A 72 -34.92 -38.68 -13.43
C ILE A 72 -34.37 -40.07 -13.11
N SER A 73 -34.44 -40.55 -11.86
CA SER A 73 -33.92 -41.88 -11.52
C SER A 73 -34.68 -43.01 -12.23
N HIS A 74 -35.89 -42.78 -12.74
CA HIS A 74 -36.67 -43.78 -13.47
C HIS A 74 -36.32 -43.85 -14.97
N ARG A 75 -35.38 -43.01 -15.44
CA ARG A 75 -34.95 -42.91 -16.85
C ARG A 75 -34.34 -44.20 -17.39
N VAL A 76 -33.75 -45.03 -16.53
CA VAL A 76 -32.97 -46.22 -16.93
C VAL A 76 -33.81 -47.50 -17.01
N LEU A 77 -35.09 -47.44 -16.65
CA LEU A 77 -35.99 -48.60 -16.64
C LEU A 77 -36.30 -49.16 -18.04
N SER A 78 -36.42 -48.32 -19.07
CA SER A 78 -36.67 -48.73 -20.46
C SER A 78 -36.47 -47.56 -21.44
N ASN A 79 -36.36 -47.84 -22.75
CA ASN A 79 -36.34 -46.80 -23.79
C ASN A 79 -37.63 -45.95 -23.81
N SER A 80 -38.78 -46.54 -23.49
CA SER A 80 -40.05 -45.80 -23.40
C SER A 80 -40.07 -44.89 -22.16
N ALA A 81 -39.56 -45.35 -21.02
CA ALA A 81 -39.40 -44.53 -19.82
C ALA A 81 -38.44 -43.35 -20.05
N ASN A 82 -37.35 -43.58 -20.78
CA ASN A 82 -36.42 -42.52 -21.17
C ASN A 82 -37.11 -41.42 -22.01
N ARG A 83 -37.97 -41.79 -22.96
CA ARG A 83 -38.76 -40.83 -23.76
C ARG A 83 -39.78 -40.04 -22.94
N ILE A 84 -40.45 -40.68 -21.96
CA ILE A 84 -41.38 -40.02 -21.04
C ILE A 84 -40.62 -38.97 -20.19
N VAL A 85 -39.47 -39.36 -19.64
CA VAL A 85 -38.62 -38.46 -18.84
C VAL A 85 -38.07 -37.32 -19.69
N ASP A 86 -37.67 -37.56 -20.95
CA ASP A 86 -37.17 -36.50 -21.84
C ASP A 86 -38.26 -35.47 -22.17
N PHE A 87 -39.49 -35.92 -22.46
CA PHE A 87 -40.64 -35.04 -22.68
C PHE A 87 -40.97 -34.22 -21.43
N PHE A 88 -40.90 -34.85 -20.25
CA PHE A 88 -41.07 -34.17 -18.97
C PHE A 88 -39.98 -33.11 -18.73
N VAL A 89 -38.70 -33.42 -18.95
CA VAL A 89 -37.58 -32.47 -18.80
C VAL A 89 -37.75 -31.28 -19.74
N ARG A 90 -38.14 -31.50 -21.00
CA ARG A 90 -38.44 -30.43 -21.96
C ARG A 90 -39.61 -29.55 -21.50
N ASN A 91 -40.69 -30.14 -20.99
CA ASN A 91 -41.84 -29.41 -20.46
C ASN A 91 -41.50 -28.58 -19.20
N VAL A 92 -40.71 -29.13 -18.29
CA VAL A 92 -40.21 -28.42 -17.09
C VAL A 92 -39.32 -27.24 -17.50
N THR A 93 -38.49 -27.42 -18.54
CA THR A 93 -37.62 -26.37 -19.09
C THR A 93 -38.42 -25.27 -19.78
N GLN A 94 -39.38 -25.63 -20.65
CA GLN A 94 -40.24 -24.67 -21.36
C GLN A 94 -41.11 -23.84 -20.42
N ARG A 95 -41.60 -24.45 -19.33
CA ARG A 95 -42.41 -23.76 -18.32
C ARG A 95 -41.59 -23.03 -17.25
N GLN A 96 -40.25 -23.04 -17.36
CA GLN A 96 -39.30 -22.43 -16.42
C GLN A 96 -39.55 -22.79 -14.94
N MET A 97 -39.99 -24.02 -14.69
CA MET A 97 -40.32 -24.47 -13.32
C MET A 97 -39.06 -24.71 -12.49
N LEU A 98 -37.97 -25.11 -13.13
CA LEU A 98 -36.63 -25.24 -12.55
C LEU A 98 -35.63 -24.48 -13.40
N SER A 99 -34.56 -23.96 -12.78
CA SER A 99 -33.48 -23.31 -13.53
C SER A 99 -32.76 -24.34 -14.42
N ILE A 100 -32.30 -23.92 -15.61
CA ILE A 100 -31.53 -24.79 -16.53
C ILE A 100 -30.30 -25.35 -15.81
N LYS A 101 -29.64 -24.55 -14.97
CA LYS A 101 -28.53 -25.00 -14.11
C LYS A 101 -28.95 -26.15 -13.18
N CYS A 102 -30.06 -26.03 -12.46
CA CYS A 102 -30.55 -27.09 -11.56
C CYS A 102 -30.90 -28.37 -12.35
N ILE A 103 -31.57 -28.23 -13.50
CA ILE A 103 -31.88 -29.37 -14.39
C ILE A 103 -30.60 -30.08 -14.85
N CYS A 104 -29.63 -29.31 -15.33
CA CYS A 104 -28.31 -29.78 -15.76
C CYS A 104 -27.55 -30.50 -14.63
N GLU A 105 -27.51 -29.92 -13.43
CA GLU A 105 -26.85 -30.53 -12.27
C GLU A 105 -27.53 -31.85 -11.86
N LYS A 106 -28.87 -31.91 -11.80
CA LYS A 106 -29.62 -33.13 -11.45
C LYS A 106 -29.50 -34.23 -12.50
N LEU A 107 -29.44 -33.88 -13.78
CA LEU A 107 -29.20 -34.84 -14.86
C LEU A 107 -27.79 -35.44 -14.79
N LEU A 108 -26.75 -34.63 -14.50
CA LEU A 108 -25.36 -35.12 -14.37
C LEU A 108 -25.12 -35.91 -13.07
N THR A 109 -25.80 -35.53 -11.99
CA THR A 109 -25.64 -36.18 -10.67
C THR A 109 -26.54 -37.41 -10.49
N CYS A 110 -27.33 -37.76 -11.50
CA CYS A 110 -28.11 -38.99 -11.50
C CYS A 110 -27.18 -40.21 -11.46
N ALA A 111 -27.21 -40.96 -10.36
CA ALA A 111 -26.36 -42.13 -10.14
C ALA A 111 -26.51 -43.23 -11.21
N GLU A 112 -27.64 -43.26 -11.91
CA GLU A 112 -27.93 -44.27 -12.93
C GLU A 112 -27.49 -43.87 -14.36
N LEU A 113 -26.92 -42.67 -14.56
CA LEU A 113 -26.41 -42.22 -15.85
C LEU A 113 -25.05 -42.89 -16.17
N ASN A 114 -25.05 -43.87 -17.07
CA ASN A 114 -23.85 -44.58 -17.53
C ASN A 114 -23.76 -44.53 -19.07
N ILE A 115 -22.56 -44.65 -19.64
CA ILE A 115 -22.27 -44.61 -21.09
C ILE A 115 -23.13 -45.64 -21.87
N ASN A 116 -23.48 -46.75 -21.22
CA ASN A 116 -24.30 -47.83 -21.82
C ASN A 116 -25.81 -47.66 -21.56
N SER A 117 -26.25 -46.62 -20.83
CA SER A 117 -27.68 -46.40 -20.56
C SER A 117 -28.36 -45.71 -21.73
N CYS A 118 -29.61 -46.07 -22.00
CA CYS A 118 -30.42 -45.45 -23.06
C CYS A 118 -30.54 -43.93 -22.94
N GLY A 119 -30.46 -43.40 -21.71
CA GLY A 119 -30.52 -41.97 -21.44
C GLY A 119 -29.23 -41.19 -21.72
N TRP A 120 -28.08 -41.82 -21.97
CA TRP A 120 -26.81 -41.10 -22.14
C TRP A 120 -26.86 -40.11 -23.32
N ASN A 121 -27.19 -40.60 -24.52
CA ASN A 121 -27.20 -39.78 -25.73
C ASN A 121 -28.24 -38.65 -25.65
N ASP A 122 -29.44 -38.92 -25.13
CA ASP A 122 -30.51 -37.92 -25.03
C ASP A 122 -30.19 -36.85 -23.95
N THR A 123 -29.55 -37.25 -22.84
CA THR A 123 -29.09 -36.31 -21.82
C THR A 123 -28.03 -35.37 -22.39
N PHE A 124 -27.05 -35.89 -23.13
CA PHE A 124 -26.01 -35.07 -23.75
C PHE A 124 -26.52 -34.24 -24.94
N ALA A 125 -27.52 -34.71 -25.68
CA ALA A 125 -28.21 -33.90 -26.69
C ALA A 125 -28.91 -32.69 -26.05
N PHE A 126 -29.65 -32.90 -24.94
CA PHE A 126 -30.23 -31.81 -24.16
C PHE A 126 -29.18 -30.83 -23.64
N PHE A 127 -28.02 -31.31 -23.19
CA PHE A 127 -26.90 -30.44 -22.81
C PHE A 127 -26.40 -29.59 -23.97
N VAL A 128 -26.12 -30.19 -25.13
CA VAL A 128 -25.62 -29.45 -26.30
C VAL A 128 -26.61 -28.38 -26.76
N GLU A 129 -27.91 -28.65 -26.68
CA GLU A 129 -28.97 -27.68 -27.01
C GLU A 129 -29.05 -26.50 -26.02
N ASN A 130 -28.74 -26.72 -24.73
CA ASN A 130 -28.97 -25.73 -23.67
C ASN A 130 -27.68 -25.19 -23.02
N ILE A 131 -26.49 -25.63 -23.45
CA ILE A 131 -25.21 -25.23 -22.84
C ILE A 131 -24.87 -23.75 -23.04
N SER A 132 -25.41 -23.14 -24.09
CA SER A 132 -25.29 -21.70 -24.38
C SER A 132 -26.05 -20.82 -23.38
N LEU A 133 -26.97 -21.41 -22.60
CA LEU A 133 -27.78 -20.74 -21.56
C LEU A 133 -27.14 -20.87 -20.16
N LEU A 134 -25.97 -21.52 -20.03
CA LEU A 134 -25.21 -21.63 -18.78
C LEU A 134 -24.16 -20.50 -18.70
N ASP A 135 -24.56 -19.42 -18.05
CA ASP A 135 -23.97 -18.07 -18.15
C ASP A 135 -22.63 -17.82 -17.40
N TYR A 136 -21.78 -18.82 -17.15
CA TYR A 136 -20.74 -18.68 -16.10
C TYR A 136 -19.29 -19.02 -16.47
N LYS A 137 -18.95 -19.20 -17.74
CA LYS A 137 -17.61 -19.75 -18.06
C LYS A 137 -16.47 -18.72 -18.14
N ASP A 138 -16.70 -17.48 -18.55
CA ASP A 138 -15.56 -16.65 -18.96
C ASP A 138 -14.84 -15.91 -17.81
N LEU A 139 -15.56 -15.48 -16.77
CA LEU A 139 -14.97 -14.74 -15.62
C LEU A 139 -14.33 -15.65 -14.56
N LEU A 140 -14.80 -16.90 -14.42
CA LEU A 140 -14.26 -17.88 -13.47
C LEU A 140 -13.04 -18.64 -14.02
N ASN A 141 -12.73 -18.47 -15.31
CA ASN A 141 -11.54 -19.06 -15.91
C ASN A 141 -10.26 -18.45 -15.32
N PRO A 142 -9.23 -19.27 -15.06
CA PRO A 142 -7.94 -18.76 -14.59
C PRO A 142 -7.35 -17.81 -15.64
N GLN A 143 -6.92 -16.63 -15.21
CA GLN A 143 -6.39 -15.57 -16.07
C GLN A 143 -4.93 -15.85 -16.48
N MET A 144 -4.72 -16.97 -17.16
CA MET A 144 -3.39 -17.49 -17.53
C MET A 144 -2.65 -16.57 -18.49
N ARG A 145 -3.37 -15.90 -19.41
CA ARG A 145 -2.78 -14.92 -20.34
C ARG A 145 -2.24 -13.68 -19.63
N LEU A 146 -2.97 -13.17 -18.63
CA LEU A 146 -2.51 -12.06 -17.81
C LEU A 146 -1.26 -12.44 -17.02
N LEU A 147 -1.28 -13.60 -16.36
CA LEU A 147 -0.15 -14.07 -15.57
C LEU A 147 1.09 -14.33 -16.44
N THR A 148 0.90 -14.93 -17.62
CA THR A 148 1.96 -15.13 -18.62
C THR A 148 2.56 -13.81 -19.07
N HIS A 149 1.70 -12.84 -19.42
CA HIS A 149 2.17 -11.52 -19.83
C HIS A 149 2.99 -10.86 -18.72
N VAL A 150 2.51 -10.87 -17.47
CA VAL A 150 3.21 -10.30 -16.30
C VAL A 150 4.53 -11.01 -16.02
N PHE A 151 4.57 -12.35 -16.08
CA PHE A 151 5.75 -13.16 -15.80
C PHE A 151 6.93 -12.86 -16.72
N MET A 152 6.63 -12.51 -17.98
CA MET A 152 7.65 -12.19 -18.98
C MET A 152 8.28 -10.80 -18.80
N HIS A 153 7.84 -10.00 -17.82
CA HIS A 153 8.47 -8.71 -17.49
C HIS A 153 9.68 -8.88 -16.56
N TYR A 154 10.69 -8.03 -16.72
CA TYR A 154 11.86 -8.00 -15.83
C TYR A 154 11.51 -7.67 -14.37
N THR A 155 10.42 -6.94 -14.11
CA THR A 155 9.94 -6.57 -12.76
C THR A 155 8.71 -7.35 -12.31
N TYR A 156 8.48 -8.54 -12.87
CA TYR A 156 7.31 -9.37 -12.56
C TYR A 156 7.11 -9.63 -11.05
N ARG A 157 8.17 -9.66 -10.24
CA ARG A 157 8.14 -10.03 -8.82
C ARG A 157 7.12 -9.23 -8.00
N ASP A 158 7.25 -7.91 -8.01
CA ASP A 158 6.41 -7.05 -7.17
C ASP A 158 4.95 -7.11 -7.65
N ALA A 159 4.75 -7.19 -8.97
CA ALA A 159 3.43 -7.33 -9.58
C ALA A 159 2.77 -8.69 -9.25
N ILE A 160 3.51 -9.81 -9.35
CA ILE A 160 3.01 -11.15 -9.02
C ILE A 160 2.75 -11.29 -7.52
N ALA A 161 3.60 -10.74 -6.66
CA ALA A 161 3.37 -10.73 -5.22
C ALA A 161 2.06 -10.01 -4.86
N VAL A 162 1.75 -8.90 -5.54
CA VAL A 162 0.48 -8.18 -5.39
C VAL A 162 -0.68 -8.98 -5.96
N LEU A 163 -0.56 -9.51 -7.19
CA LEU A 163 -1.61 -10.28 -7.87
C LEU A 163 -2.01 -11.55 -7.09
N LEU A 164 -1.04 -12.20 -6.46
CA LEU A 164 -1.27 -13.43 -5.67
C LEU A 164 -1.49 -13.16 -4.18
N GLY A 165 -1.43 -11.89 -3.74
CA GLY A 165 -1.59 -11.51 -2.32
C GLY A 165 -0.48 -12.03 -1.40
N THR A 166 0.67 -12.44 -1.94
CA THR A 166 1.78 -13.02 -1.18
C THR A 166 2.74 -11.93 -0.70
N ALA A 167 2.36 -11.20 0.35
CA ALA A 167 3.19 -10.14 0.92
C ALA A 167 4.59 -10.60 1.42
N LYS A 168 4.82 -11.91 1.58
CA LYS A 168 6.14 -12.53 1.80
C LYS A 168 6.21 -13.90 1.10
N PRO A 169 6.95 -14.05 -0.02
CA PRO A 169 7.05 -15.32 -0.74
C PRO A 169 8.01 -16.33 -0.07
N GLU A 170 8.40 -16.13 1.19
CA GLU A 170 9.54 -16.85 1.75
C GLU A 170 9.25 -18.33 2.10
N LYS A 171 7.99 -18.81 2.11
CA LYS A 171 7.69 -20.22 2.48
C LYS A 171 6.48 -20.92 1.84
N SER A 172 5.66 -20.27 1.01
CA SER A 172 4.47 -20.90 0.42
C SER A 172 4.70 -21.31 -1.04
N ARG A 173 4.61 -22.60 -1.35
CA ARG A 173 4.52 -23.06 -2.74
C ARG A 173 3.24 -22.51 -3.36
N ILE A 174 3.35 -21.86 -4.52
CA ILE A 174 2.18 -21.40 -5.26
C ILE A 174 1.71 -22.57 -6.15
N PRO A 175 0.53 -23.16 -5.90
CA PRO A 175 0.00 -24.21 -6.77
C PRO A 175 -0.20 -23.65 -8.20
N TYR A 176 0.01 -24.49 -9.22
CA TYR A 176 -0.12 -24.18 -10.66
C TYR A 176 0.97 -23.30 -11.30
N PHE A 177 1.88 -22.69 -10.53
CA PHE A 177 2.91 -21.82 -11.12
C PHE A 177 3.93 -22.59 -11.97
N GLU A 178 4.21 -23.85 -11.63
CA GLU A 178 5.01 -24.79 -12.45
C GLU A 178 4.37 -25.09 -13.81
N GLU A 179 3.04 -25.16 -13.87
CA GLU A 179 2.29 -25.39 -15.11
C GLU A 179 2.29 -24.15 -16.00
N VAL A 180 2.17 -22.95 -15.41
CA VAL A 180 2.30 -21.67 -16.13
C VAL A 180 3.67 -21.56 -16.79
N ILE A 181 4.76 -21.81 -16.06
CA ILE A 181 6.11 -21.76 -16.63
C ILE A 181 6.29 -22.79 -17.74
N THR A 182 5.70 -23.98 -17.58
CA THR A 182 5.73 -25.02 -18.60
C THR A 182 5.02 -24.56 -19.87
N GLU A 183 3.84 -23.96 -19.77
CA GLU A 183 3.10 -23.41 -20.93
C GLU A 183 3.90 -22.31 -21.65
N ILE A 184 4.55 -21.41 -20.90
CA ILE A 184 5.39 -20.36 -21.48
C ILE A 184 6.57 -20.96 -22.25
N ILE A 185 7.26 -21.95 -21.68
CA ILE A 185 8.36 -22.64 -22.35
C ILE A 185 7.87 -23.33 -23.62
N LEU A 186 6.71 -24.00 -23.56
CA LEU A 186 6.12 -24.66 -24.72
C LEU A 186 5.71 -23.67 -25.82
N GLU A 187 5.16 -22.51 -25.46
CA GLU A 187 4.84 -21.45 -26.42
C GLU A 187 6.09 -20.89 -27.11
N LEU A 188 7.18 -20.69 -26.35
CA LEU A 188 8.47 -20.26 -26.93
C LEU A 188 9.11 -21.33 -27.82
N MET A 189 8.96 -22.61 -27.45
CA MET A 189 9.44 -23.71 -28.29
C MET A 189 8.60 -23.85 -29.55
N PHE A 190 7.28 -23.74 -29.45
CA PHE A 190 6.34 -23.77 -30.58
C PHE A 190 6.62 -22.63 -31.56
N THR A 191 6.77 -21.40 -31.06
CA THR A 191 7.06 -20.22 -31.91
C THR A 191 8.39 -20.36 -32.66
N ALA A 192 9.43 -20.84 -31.99
CA ALA A 192 10.72 -21.10 -32.63
C ALA A 192 10.67 -22.25 -33.66
N GLU A 193 9.73 -23.20 -33.50
CA GLU A 193 9.48 -24.28 -34.44
C GLU A 193 8.69 -23.79 -35.67
N CYS A 194 7.74 -22.86 -35.48
CA CYS A 194 6.96 -22.26 -36.57
C CYS A 194 7.76 -21.28 -37.43
N ASP A 195 8.64 -20.47 -36.82
CA ASP A 195 9.50 -19.53 -37.52
C ASP A 195 10.89 -19.47 -36.84
N HIS A 196 11.88 -20.08 -37.49
CA HIS A 196 13.25 -20.15 -37.00
C HIS A 196 13.91 -18.77 -36.83
N SER A 197 13.47 -17.75 -37.57
CA SER A 197 13.98 -16.39 -37.45
C SER A 197 13.50 -15.67 -36.17
N GLN A 198 12.46 -16.19 -35.52
CA GLN A 198 11.85 -15.65 -34.29
C GLN A 198 12.45 -16.25 -33.01
N LEU A 199 13.57 -16.97 -33.10
CA LEU A 199 14.28 -17.45 -31.92
C LEU A 199 14.78 -16.27 -31.08
N ASN A 200 14.09 -15.98 -29.98
CA ASN A 200 14.36 -14.82 -29.13
C ASN A 200 15.26 -15.15 -27.94
N PRO A 201 16.56 -14.78 -27.96
CA PRO A 201 17.48 -15.11 -26.86
C PRO A 201 17.16 -14.36 -25.56
N GLN A 202 16.48 -13.21 -25.63
CA GLN A 202 16.15 -12.40 -24.45
C GLN A 202 15.04 -13.07 -23.61
N ALA A 203 13.99 -13.60 -24.25
CA ALA A 203 12.92 -14.33 -23.56
C ALA A 203 13.47 -15.55 -22.81
N TRP A 204 14.36 -16.32 -23.44
CA TRP A 204 15.03 -17.46 -22.79
C TRP A 204 15.93 -17.04 -21.63
N ARG A 205 16.62 -15.89 -21.73
CA ARG A 205 17.37 -15.31 -20.60
C ARG A 205 16.46 -14.93 -19.44
N ILE A 206 15.36 -14.21 -19.69
CA ILE A 206 14.39 -13.80 -18.66
C ILE A 206 13.85 -15.04 -17.94
N ILE A 207 13.42 -16.06 -18.67
CA ILE A 207 12.87 -17.28 -18.06
C ILE A 207 13.93 -18.04 -17.26
N SER A 208 15.15 -18.17 -17.77
CA SER A 208 16.26 -18.80 -17.02
C SER A 208 16.48 -18.09 -15.68
N THR A 209 16.55 -16.76 -15.71
CA THR A 209 16.69 -15.88 -14.55
C THR A 209 15.56 -16.12 -13.54
N GLN A 210 14.29 -16.03 -13.99
CA GLN A 210 13.14 -16.20 -13.10
C GLN A 210 13.06 -17.61 -12.48
N ILE A 211 13.37 -18.67 -13.23
CA ILE A 211 13.35 -20.05 -12.73
C ILE A 211 14.41 -20.25 -11.62
N ILE A 212 15.62 -19.74 -11.82
CA ILE A 212 16.71 -19.83 -10.83
C ILE A 212 16.26 -19.16 -9.53
N TYR A 213 15.76 -17.94 -9.62
CA TYR A 213 15.31 -17.18 -8.46
C TYR A 213 14.15 -17.88 -7.73
N LEU A 214 13.09 -18.30 -8.43
CA LEU A 214 11.91 -18.94 -7.82
C LEU A 214 12.24 -20.28 -7.17
N THR A 215 13.24 -20.98 -7.69
CA THR A 215 13.74 -22.22 -7.07
C THR A 215 14.59 -21.92 -5.84
N LEU A 216 15.45 -20.90 -5.87
CA LEU A 216 16.21 -20.43 -4.69
C LEU A 216 15.29 -19.98 -3.55
N GLN A 217 14.13 -19.40 -3.87
CA GLN A 217 13.11 -19.01 -2.90
C GLN A 217 12.21 -20.16 -2.42
N GLN A 218 12.42 -21.38 -2.92
CA GLN A 218 11.57 -22.56 -2.65
C GLN A 218 10.10 -22.39 -3.06
N SER A 219 9.79 -21.42 -3.93
CA SER A 219 8.43 -21.18 -4.45
C SER A 219 8.02 -22.23 -5.49
N ILE A 220 9.01 -22.82 -6.17
CA ILE A 220 8.86 -23.85 -7.22
C ILE A 220 9.78 -25.04 -6.94
N CYS A 221 9.34 -26.25 -7.30
CA CYS A 221 10.18 -27.44 -7.29
C CYS A 221 10.74 -27.75 -8.69
N PHE A 222 12.05 -27.56 -8.89
CA PHE A 222 12.71 -27.82 -10.16
C PHE A 222 12.48 -29.25 -10.68
N THR A 223 12.52 -30.26 -9.80
CA THR A 223 12.30 -31.66 -10.21
C THR A 223 10.87 -31.93 -10.68
N ARG A 224 9.87 -31.20 -10.15
CA ARG A 224 8.49 -31.29 -10.61
C ARG A 224 8.30 -30.55 -11.93
N LEU A 225 8.88 -29.37 -12.08
CA LEU A 225 8.88 -28.60 -13.33
C LEU A 225 9.43 -29.44 -14.50
N VAL A 226 10.59 -30.08 -14.31
CA VAL A 226 11.20 -30.95 -15.33
C VAL A 226 10.33 -32.16 -15.67
N LYS A 227 9.67 -32.76 -14.68
CA LYS A 227 8.73 -33.87 -14.92
C LYS A 227 7.52 -33.44 -15.76
N ILE A 228 6.93 -32.29 -15.45
CA ILE A 228 5.77 -31.75 -16.20
C ILE A 228 6.20 -31.40 -17.64
N LEU A 229 7.35 -30.75 -17.81
CA LEU A 229 7.93 -30.46 -19.12
C LEU A 229 8.17 -31.72 -19.94
N HIS A 230 8.75 -32.76 -19.33
CA HIS A 230 8.98 -34.04 -19.98
C HIS A 230 7.67 -34.66 -20.48
N THR A 231 6.64 -34.74 -19.62
CA THR A 231 5.33 -35.28 -20.00
C THR A 231 4.68 -34.49 -21.15
N LYS A 232 4.77 -33.15 -21.16
CA LYS A 232 4.19 -32.36 -22.25
C LYS A 232 5.02 -32.45 -23.54
N LEU A 233 6.34 -32.45 -23.47
CA LEU A 233 7.22 -32.58 -24.64
C LEU A 233 7.20 -34.00 -25.25
N THR A 234 6.80 -35.02 -24.48
CA THR A 234 6.51 -36.34 -25.08
C THR A 234 5.27 -36.32 -25.97
N HIS A 235 4.30 -35.43 -25.71
CA HIS A 235 3.11 -35.25 -26.54
C HIS A 235 3.31 -34.21 -27.66
N TYR A 236 4.12 -33.16 -27.43
CA TYR A 236 4.43 -32.11 -28.40
C TYR A 236 5.93 -32.12 -28.78
N PRO A 237 6.33 -32.63 -29.96
CA PRO A 237 7.72 -32.91 -30.29
C PRO A 237 8.51 -31.68 -30.78
N TYR A 238 8.47 -30.55 -30.07
CA TYR A 238 9.27 -29.37 -30.40
C TYR A 238 10.77 -29.63 -30.13
N ARG A 239 11.64 -29.40 -31.11
CA ARG A 239 13.07 -29.79 -31.01
C ARG A 239 14.04 -28.66 -31.36
N TYR A 240 13.59 -27.61 -32.05
CA TYR A 240 14.46 -26.55 -32.54
C TYR A 240 15.14 -25.76 -31.39
N ALA A 241 14.37 -25.33 -30.39
CA ALA A 241 14.89 -24.55 -29.25
C ALA A 241 15.48 -25.40 -28.09
N ARG A 242 15.88 -26.66 -28.35
CA ARG A 242 16.37 -27.58 -27.30
C ARG A 242 17.63 -27.08 -26.59
N ASN A 243 18.51 -26.39 -27.31
CA ASN A 243 19.79 -25.91 -26.77
C ASN A 243 19.55 -24.79 -25.75
N GLN A 244 18.58 -23.91 -26.04
CA GLN A 244 18.15 -22.80 -25.20
C GLN A 244 17.43 -23.32 -23.94
N LEU A 245 16.57 -24.33 -24.09
CA LEU A 245 15.97 -25.03 -22.96
C LEU A 245 17.04 -25.66 -22.07
N MET A 246 18.01 -26.39 -22.65
CA MET A 246 19.09 -27.02 -21.89
C MET A 246 19.99 -26.00 -21.21
N TRP A 247 20.26 -24.85 -21.84
CA TRP A 247 21.00 -23.74 -21.24
C TRP A 247 20.28 -23.18 -20.01
N CYS A 248 18.94 -23.02 -20.06
CA CYS A 248 18.14 -22.60 -18.90
C CYS A 248 18.25 -23.60 -17.74
N LEU A 249 18.17 -24.90 -18.04
CA LEU A 249 18.31 -25.96 -17.04
C LEU A 249 19.75 -26.06 -16.48
N PHE A 250 20.76 -25.80 -17.30
CA PHE A 250 22.18 -25.85 -16.92
C PHE A 250 22.59 -24.73 -15.97
N ASN A 251 22.10 -23.49 -16.20
CA ASN A 251 22.39 -22.36 -15.32
C ASN A 251 21.95 -22.60 -13.87
N PHE A 252 20.89 -23.38 -13.65
CA PHE A 252 20.46 -23.80 -12.31
C PHE A 252 21.45 -24.78 -11.66
N LEU A 253 22.01 -25.73 -12.42
CA LEU A 253 22.95 -26.75 -11.92
C LEU A 253 24.35 -26.17 -11.62
N SER A 254 24.72 -25.08 -12.29
CA SER A 254 26.04 -24.42 -12.18
C SER A 254 26.19 -23.49 -10.96
N GLY A 255 25.14 -23.27 -10.17
CA GLY A 255 25.10 -22.27 -9.10
C GLY A 255 25.85 -22.63 -7.82
N GLY A 256 27.19 -22.63 -7.85
CA GLY A 256 28.03 -22.72 -6.66
C GLY A 256 29.45 -22.20 -6.91
N MET A 257 29.77 -20.99 -6.44
CA MET A 257 31.15 -20.48 -6.49
C MET A 257 31.63 -19.93 -5.14
N GLN A 258 32.88 -20.29 -4.84
CA GLN A 258 33.64 -20.06 -3.60
C GLN A 258 34.16 -18.61 -3.45
N LYS A 259 34.40 -18.22 -2.19
CA LYS A 259 34.98 -16.91 -1.81
C LYS A 259 36.47 -16.84 -2.13
N TYR A 260 36.90 -15.75 -2.76
CA TYR A 260 38.30 -15.37 -2.89
C TYR A 260 38.64 -14.25 -1.90
N SER A 261 39.81 -14.33 -1.26
CA SER A 261 40.35 -13.25 -0.42
C SER A 261 41.71 -12.82 -0.94
N GLY A 262 41.83 -11.58 -1.39
CA GLY A 262 43.10 -10.95 -1.76
C GLY A 262 43.28 -9.63 -1.01
N LYS A 263 44.51 -9.33 -0.59
CA LYS A 263 44.86 -8.11 0.16
C LYS A 263 45.33 -6.98 -0.78
N SER A 264 44.82 -5.78 -0.48
CA SER A 264 45.43 -4.45 -0.63
C SER A 264 46.12 -4.08 -1.96
N ALA A 265 45.29 -3.64 -2.90
CA ALA A 265 45.53 -2.51 -3.79
C ALA A 265 44.14 -1.88 -4.09
N TRP A 266 44.06 -0.63 -4.55
CA TRP A 266 42.79 -0.07 -5.01
C TRP A 266 42.16 -1.02 -6.05
N PRO A 267 40.84 -1.24 -6.02
CA PRO A 267 40.22 -2.10 -7.01
C PRO A 267 40.48 -1.52 -8.41
N SER A 268 40.97 -2.34 -9.34
CA SER A 268 41.23 -1.84 -10.70
C SER A 268 39.92 -1.30 -11.31
N PRO A 269 39.97 -0.27 -12.18
CA PRO A 269 38.78 0.25 -12.85
C PRO A 269 37.94 -0.85 -13.53
N ALA A 270 38.63 -1.85 -14.12
CA ALA A 270 37.99 -3.02 -14.72
C ALA A 270 37.24 -3.89 -13.70
N LEU A 271 37.77 -4.07 -12.48
CA LEU A 271 37.10 -4.80 -11.41
C LEU A 271 35.81 -4.08 -10.98
N VAL A 272 35.89 -2.76 -10.76
CA VAL A 272 34.75 -1.94 -10.35
C VAL A 272 33.65 -1.95 -11.42
N GLU A 273 34.02 -1.74 -12.68
CA GLU A 273 33.10 -1.76 -13.82
C GLU A 273 32.45 -3.14 -14.01
N THR A 274 33.23 -4.23 -13.90
CA THR A 274 32.71 -5.61 -13.97
C THR A 274 31.73 -5.88 -12.84
N TYR A 275 32.05 -5.45 -11.61
CA TYR A 275 31.17 -5.60 -10.46
C TYR A 275 29.87 -4.81 -10.63
N CYS A 276 29.92 -3.59 -11.17
CA CYS A 276 28.74 -2.79 -11.49
C CYS A 276 27.82 -3.52 -12.47
N ARG A 277 28.39 -4.08 -13.55
CA ARG A 277 27.62 -4.87 -14.53
C ARG A 277 26.99 -6.09 -13.88
N MET A 278 27.69 -6.78 -12.98
CA MET A 278 27.12 -7.92 -12.23
C MET A 278 25.96 -7.50 -11.32
N LEU A 279 26.03 -6.33 -10.68
CA LEU A 279 24.96 -5.81 -9.82
C LEU A 279 23.66 -5.48 -10.58
N THR A 280 23.72 -5.28 -11.91
CA THR A 280 22.52 -5.03 -12.75
C THR A 280 21.71 -6.29 -13.04
N TYR A 281 22.24 -7.49 -12.76
CA TYR A 281 21.51 -8.74 -12.97
C TYR A 281 20.50 -8.97 -11.85
N PRO A 282 19.18 -9.06 -12.15
CA PRO A 282 18.16 -9.29 -11.13
C PRO A 282 18.34 -10.64 -10.40
N ASP A 283 18.94 -11.65 -11.06
CA ASP A 283 19.29 -12.94 -10.43
C ASP A 283 20.22 -12.82 -9.24
N LEU A 284 21.11 -11.83 -9.31
CA LEU A 284 22.08 -11.53 -8.28
C LEU A 284 21.56 -10.45 -7.34
N GLU A 285 20.25 -10.16 -7.29
CA GLU A 285 19.74 -9.13 -6.38
C GLU A 285 20.01 -9.49 -4.91
N ILE A 286 19.84 -10.76 -4.51
CA ILE A 286 20.08 -11.22 -3.14
C ILE A 286 21.58 -11.32 -2.82
N LEU A 287 22.38 -11.84 -3.76
CA LEU A 287 23.83 -12.05 -3.57
C LEU A 287 24.68 -10.81 -3.90
N GLY A 288 24.15 -9.91 -4.71
CA GLY A 288 24.79 -8.70 -5.22
C GLY A 288 24.23 -7.46 -4.54
N LEU A 289 23.06 -6.97 -4.96
CA LEU A 289 22.53 -5.66 -4.54
C LEU A 289 22.21 -5.58 -3.04
N LYS A 290 21.60 -6.63 -2.47
CA LYS A 290 21.33 -6.73 -1.04
C LYS A 290 22.63 -6.79 -0.25
N GLN A 291 23.59 -7.65 -0.63
CA GLN A 291 24.89 -7.70 0.04
C GLN A 291 25.69 -6.41 -0.11
N PHE A 292 25.62 -5.75 -1.26
CA PHE A 292 26.28 -4.47 -1.50
C PHE A 292 25.76 -3.41 -0.52
N THR A 293 24.44 -3.22 -0.47
CA THR A 293 23.80 -2.21 0.39
C THR A 293 23.88 -2.56 1.88
N SER A 294 23.63 -3.81 2.26
CA SER A 294 23.54 -4.21 3.67
C SER A 294 24.87 -4.61 4.30
N HIS A 295 25.84 -5.08 3.51
CA HIS A 295 27.11 -5.63 4.02
C HIS A 295 28.32 -4.83 3.56
N ILE A 296 28.52 -4.55 2.28
CA ILE A 296 29.73 -3.86 1.77
C ILE A 296 29.76 -2.40 2.24
N VAL A 297 28.68 -1.65 2.02
CA VAL A 297 28.58 -0.24 2.46
C VAL A 297 28.74 -0.14 3.98
N LEU A 298 28.06 -1.01 4.73
CA LEU A 298 28.11 -1.02 6.18
C LEU A 298 29.51 -1.41 6.72
N THR A 299 30.19 -2.36 6.07
CA THR A 299 31.54 -2.78 6.43
C THR A 299 32.56 -1.68 6.15
N ALA A 300 32.47 -1.02 4.99
CA ALA A 300 33.31 0.14 4.67
C ALA A 300 33.12 1.28 5.69
N ALA A 301 31.88 1.50 6.14
CA ALA A 301 31.58 2.47 7.19
C ALA A 301 32.16 2.09 8.55
N ARG A 302 31.99 0.83 8.99
CA ARG A 302 32.52 0.31 10.25
C ARG A 302 34.05 0.43 10.32
N HIS A 303 34.73 0.17 9.20
CA HIS A 303 36.18 0.32 9.08
C HIS A 303 36.64 1.76 8.79
N GLN A 304 35.70 2.71 8.65
CA GLN A 304 35.98 4.14 8.37
C GLN A 304 36.90 4.37 7.15
N CYS A 305 36.78 3.54 6.12
CA CYS A 305 37.55 3.64 4.88
C CYS A 305 36.88 4.64 3.94
N CYS A 306 37.50 5.80 3.77
CA CYS A 306 36.96 6.89 2.96
C CYS A 306 37.02 6.54 1.46
N GLU A 307 38.06 5.84 1.01
CA GLU A 307 38.23 5.48 -0.39
C GLU A 307 37.16 4.50 -0.85
N MET A 308 36.95 3.40 -0.11
CA MET A 308 35.93 2.41 -0.44
C MET A 308 34.52 3.00 -0.39
N MET A 309 34.26 3.91 0.56
CA MET A 309 32.99 4.59 0.64
C MET A 309 32.72 5.51 -0.55
N TYR A 310 33.76 6.22 -1.02
CA TYR A 310 33.68 7.07 -2.21
C TYR A 310 33.34 6.23 -3.46
N ILE A 311 34.02 5.08 -3.63
CA ILE A 311 33.75 4.12 -4.71
C ILE A 311 32.32 3.61 -4.65
N CYS A 312 31.83 3.23 -3.46
CA CYS A 312 30.43 2.79 -3.31
C CYS A 312 29.44 3.88 -3.74
N CYS A 313 29.72 5.15 -3.42
CA CYS A 313 28.89 6.28 -3.84
C CYS A 313 28.97 6.54 -5.35
N GLU A 314 30.14 6.37 -5.99
CA GLU A 314 30.27 6.47 -7.46
C GLU A 314 29.47 5.38 -8.18
N ILE A 315 29.56 4.13 -7.71
CA ILE A 315 28.81 2.99 -8.25
C ILE A 315 27.30 3.28 -8.19
N LEU A 316 26.82 3.73 -7.03
CA LEU A 316 25.41 4.08 -6.80
C LEU A 316 24.92 5.22 -7.70
N ASN A 317 25.74 6.23 -7.98
CA ASN A 317 25.33 7.41 -8.75
C ASN A 317 25.39 7.21 -10.27
N TYR A 318 26.45 6.57 -10.78
CA TYR A 318 26.75 6.59 -12.23
C TYR A 318 26.59 5.25 -12.95
N ARG A 319 26.41 4.14 -12.22
CA ARG A 319 26.45 2.79 -12.82
C ARG A 319 25.28 1.89 -12.46
N LEU A 320 24.58 2.15 -11.35
CA LEU A 320 23.44 1.35 -10.96
C LEU A 320 22.13 1.95 -11.48
N PHE A 321 21.56 1.28 -12.48
CA PHE A 321 20.24 1.58 -13.04
C PHE A 321 19.20 0.62 -12.45
N ASN A 322 17.94 1.07 -12.34
CA ASN A 322 16.79 0.24 -11.96
C ASN A 322 16.87 -0.53 -10.62
N ILE A 323 17.59 0.02 -9.62
CA ILE A 323 17.53 -0.44 -8.23
C ILE A 323 16.06 -0.41 -7.74
N PRO A 324 15.52 -1.46 -7.08
CA PRO A 324 14.18 -1.39 -6.48
C PRO A 324 14.09 -0.30 -5.41
N SER A 325 12.92 0.34 -5.25
CA SER A 325 12.75 1.50 -4.36
C SER A 325 13.09 1.19 -2.90
N THR A 326 12.86 -0.04 -2.44
CA THR A 326 13.20 -0.51 -1.10
C THR A 326 14.70 -0.47 -0.83
N TYR A 327 15.52 -0.98 -1.75
CA TYR A 327 16.99 -0.94 -1.63
C TYR A 327 17.54 0.46 -1.81
N ARG A 328 16.91 1.31 -2.63
CA ARG A 328 17.28 2.74 -2.72
C ARG A 328 17.09 3.43 -1.38
N VAL A 329 15.92 3.28 -0.77
CA VAL A 329 15.63 3.85 0.57
C VAL A 329 16.58 3.27 1.61
N HIS A 330 16.83 1.96 1.58
CA HIS A 330 17.78 1.34 2.49
C HIS A 330 19.21 1.90 2.33
N ALA A 331 19.69 2.09 1.10
CA ALA A 331 20.98 2.71 0.82
C ALA A 331 21.03 4.17 1.31
N ILE A 332 19.99 4.97 1.04
CA ILE A 332 19.85 6.36 1.52
C ILE A 332 19.95 6.43 3.05
N VAL A 333 19.18 5.59 3.76
CA VAL A 333 19.17 5.54 5.22
C VAL A 333 20.53 5.08 5.77
N THR A 334 21.12 4.05 5.16
CA THR A 334 22.43 3.54 5.56
C THR A 334 23.50 4.61 5.38
N LEU A 335 23.57 5.25 4.21
CA LEU A 335 24.51 6.34 3.94
C LEU A 335 24.32 7.51 4.93
N GLN A 336 23.07 7.85 5.30
CA GLN A 336 22.80 8.89 6.30
C GLN A 336 23.33 8.53 7.68
N GLN A 337 23.14 7.28 8.11
CA GLN A 337 23.69 6.80 9.38
C GLN A 337 25.23 6.86 9.38
N THR A 338 25.87 6.59 8.23
CA THR A 338 27.33 6.70 8.12
C THR A 338 27.85 8.14 8.17
N LEU A 339 27.06 9.13 7.76
CA LEU A 339 27.42 10.54 7.87
C LEU A 339 27.56 11.03 9.33
N ALA A 340 27.13 10.26 10.33
CA ALA A 340 27.38 10.55 11.74
C ALA A 340 28.87 10.46 12.13
N PHE A 341 29.69 9.72 11.38
CA PHE A 341 31.12 9.58 11.68
C PHE A 341 31.89 10.85 11.30
N ALA A 342 32.59 11.44 12.27
CA ALA A 342 33.35 12.69 12.10
C ALA A 342 34.37 12.63 10.94
N LYS A 343 35.03 11.48 10.73
CA LYS A 343 36.04 11.28 9.67
C LYS A 343 35.48 11.42 8.25
N PHE A 344 34.20 11.11 8.04
CA PHE A 344 33.53 11.30 6.75
C PHE A 344 33.01 12.73 6.55
N GLN A 345 32.77 13.47 7.65
CA GLN A 345 32.33 14.86 7.60
C GLN A 345 33.49 15.83 7.31
N THR A 346 34.72 15.47 7.68
CA THR A 346 35.91 16.31 7.45
C THR A 346 36.43 16.18 6.02
N ASN A 347 36.23 15.03 5.37
CA ASN A 347 36.63 14.83 3.97
C ASN A 347 35.62 15.50 3.02
N ALA A 348 36.04 16.59 2.37
CA ALA A 348 35.19 17.39 1.51
C ALA A 348 34.61 16.58 0.34
N SER A 349 35.43 15.89 -0.45
CA SER A 349 35.00 15.17 -1.65
C SER A 349 33.95 14.09 -1.33
N LEU A 350 34.14 13.35 -0.23
CA LEU A 350 33.18 12.36 0.22
C LEU A 350 31.88 13.00 0.71
N TYR A 351 31.95 14.04 1.55
CA TYR A 351 30.77 14.76 2.04
C TYR A 351 29.89 15.31 0.91
N TRP A 352 30.52 15.87 -0.13
CA TRP A 352 29.80 16.39 -1.29
C TRP A 352 29.18 15.29 -2.15
N MET A 353 29.86 14.15 -2.30
CA MET A 353 29.35 13.00 -3.02
C MET A 353 28.10 12.39 -2.37
N TYR A 354 28.08 12.33 -1.02
CA TYR A 354 26.89 11.94 -0.27
C TYR A 354 25.71 12.87 -0.55
N ARG A 355 25.94 14.20 -0.53
CA ARG A 355 24.90 15.19 -0.85
C ARG A 355 24.40 15.06 -2.29
N TYR A 356 25.31 14.85 -3.24
CA TYR A 356 24.96 14.61 -4.64
C TYR A 356 24.04 13.41 -4.81
N TYR A 357 24.34 12.28 -4.14
CA TYR A 357 23.51 11.08 -4.14
C TYR A 357 22.08 11.34 -3.64
N TYR A 358 21.92 12.15 -2.59
CA TYR A 358 20.58 12.55 -2.14
C TYR A 358 19.85 13.30 -3.26
N TYR A 359 20.44 14.37 -3.82
CA TYR A 359 19.77 15.17 -4.84
C TYR A 359 19.36 14.33 -6.07
N TYR A 360 20.28 13.53 -6.62
CA TYR A 360 20.02 12.68 -7.79
C TYR A 360 18.82 11.73 -7.63
N TYR A 361 18.63 11.15 -6.43
CA TYR A 361 17.56 10.20 -6.17
C TYR A 361 16.26 10.84 -5.65
N TYR A 362 16.30 12.01 -5.01
CA TYR A 362 15.10 12.74 -4.60
C TYR A 362 14.32 13.33 -5.78
N PHE A 363 14.96 13.59 -6.92
CA PHE A 363 14.31 14.06 -8.16
C PHE A 363 13.72 12.93 -9.05
N ALA A 364 13.98 11.66 -8.73
CA ALA A 364 13.34 10.51 -9.39
C ALA A 364 11.85 10.38 -8.99
N PRO A 365 11.00 9.60 -9.68
CA PRO A 365 9.54 9.60 -9.49
C PRO A 365 9.12 9.34 -8.02
N PHE A 366 8.86 10.44 -7.30
CA PHE A 366 8.64 10.50 -5.86
C PHE A 366 7.50 9.60 -5.35
N ALA A 367 6.49 9.35 -6.20
CA ALA A 367 5.34 8.51 -5.86
C ALA A 367 5.72 7.06 -5.46
N ARG A 368 6.77 6.47 -6.06
CA ARG A 368 7.22 5.11 -5.71
C ARG A 368 8.05 5.08 -4.43
N LEU A 369 8.79 6.15 -4.16
CA LEU A 369 9.64 6.30 -2.98
C LEU A 369 8.79 6.48 -1.71
N LEU A 370 7.70 7.25 -1.79
CA LEU A 370 6.82 7.53 -0.63
C LEU A 370 6.28 6.25 0.02
N ASN A 371 5.75 5.32 -0.78
CA ASN A 371 5.22 4.05 -0.26
C ASN A 371 6.33 3.20 0.42
N SER A 372 7.55 3.21 -0.14
CA SER A 372 8.69 2.52 0.47
C SER A 372 9.19 3.21 1.74
N PHE A 373 9.17 4.54 1.79
CA PHE A 373 9.49 5.30 3.02
C PHE A 373 8.46 5.01 4.12
N VAL A 374 7.17 4.96 3.80
CA VAL A 374 6.09 4.62 4.73
C VAL A 374 6.23 3.17 5.21
N ALA A 375 6.54 2.23 4.32
CA ALA A 375 6.77 0.84 4.69
C ALA A 375 7.99 0.67 5.62
N VAL A 376 9.11 1.34 5.32
CA VAL A 376 10.31 1.35 6.18
C VAL A 376 10.03 2.02 7.53
N ALA A 377 9.17 3.05 7.56
CA ALA A 377 8.72 3.69 8.80
C ALA A 377 7.80 2.77 9.63
N ALA A 378 6.96 1.96 8.99
CA ALA A 378 6.06 1.01 9.62
C ALA A 378 6.77 -0.24 10.19
N ASP A 379 7.86 -0.70 9.56
CA ASP A 379 8.59 -1.94 9.91
C ASP A 379 9.40 -1.86 11.23
N GLY A 380 9.28 -0.78 11.99
CA GLY A 380 9.74 -0.79 13.39
C GLY A 380 11.25 -0.85 13.57
N THR A 381 12.05 -0.35 12.62
CA THR A 381 13.42 0.15 12.92
C THR A 381 13.33 1.43 13.74
N LYS A 382 12.73 1.27 14.93
CA LYS A 382 12.42 2.26 15.96
C LYS A 382 13.72 2.90 16.42
N GLN A 383 13.96 4.15 15.97
CA GLN A 383 14.70 5.24 16.62
C GLN A 383 15.43 6.12 15.58
N SER A 384 16.04 5.56 14.53
CA SER A 384 16.97 6.37 13.69
C SER A 384 16.32 7.30 12.65
N ILE A 385 15.08 7.03 12.19
CA ILE A 385 14.41 7.85 11.16
C ILE A 385 13.62 9.00 11.78
N ALA A 386 12.94 8.76 12.91
CA ALA A 386 12.17 9.77 13.64
C ALA A 386 13.06 10.74 14.46
N GLU A 387 14.25 10.30 14.89
CA GLU A 387 15.22 11.16 15.59
C GLU A 387 16.11 11.96 14.61
N ASN A 388 16.21 11.56 13.34
CA ASN A 388 16.89 12.35 12.31
C ASN A 388 15.98 13.46 11.79
N GLU A 389 15.89 14.54 12.57
CA GLU A 389 15.21 15.77 12.20
C GLU A 389 15.66 16.29 10.81
N GLU A 390 16.91 16.04 10.40
CA GLU A 390 17.41 16.37 9.07
C GLU A 390 16.79 15.54 7.93
N LEU A 391 16.54 14.24 8.14
CA LEU A 391 15.93 13.38 7.12
C LEU A 391 14.43 13.69 6.97
N MET A 392 13.74 13.91 8.10
CA MET A 392 12.36 14.39 8.10
C MET A 392 12.25 15.79 7.51
N ARG A 393 13.18 16.71 7.82
CA ARG A 393 13.25 18.01 7.15
C ARG A 393 13.51 17.82 5.67
N ILE A 394 14.45 17.01 5.20
CA ILE A 394 14.67 16.80 3.76
C ILE A 394 13.44 16.19 3.06
N ILE A 395 12.74 15.24 3.70
CA ILE A 395 11.48 14.66 3.18
C ILE A 395 10.36 15.73 3.16
N ILE A 396 10.22 16.53 4.22
CA ILE A 396 9.27 17.65 4.33
C ILE A 396 9.64 18.77 3.34
N LEU A 397 10.93 19.03 3.12
CA LEU A 397 11.49 20.01 2.19
C LEU A 397 11.42 19.55 0.74
N THR A 398 11.15 18.27 0.51
CA THR A 398 10.82 17.69 -0.79
C THR A 398 9.30 17.70 -1.01
N LEU A 399 8.52 17.51 0.07
CA LEU A 399 7.05 17.71 0.09
C LEU A 399 6.65 19.18 0.00
N ALA A 400 7.51 20.08 0.49
CA ALA A 400 7.40 21.53 0.50
C ALA A 400 8.78 22.07 0.09
N ARG A 401 9.04 22.17 -1.22
CA ARG A 401 10.30 22.68 -1.77
C ARG A 401 10.80 23.92 -1.02
N SER A 402 11.96 23.77 -0.34
CA SER A 402 12.93 24.79 0.17
C SER A 402 13.09 24.99 1.70
N THR A 403 14.36 25.12 2.13
CA THR A 403 14.92 25.69 3.42
C THR A 403 15.81 24.85 4.39
N VAL A 404 17.07 25.32 4.49
CA VAL A 404 17.94 25.58 5.68
C VAL A 404 18.27 24.47 6.70
N ILE A 405 19.57 24.16 6.85
CA ILE A 405 20.25 23.87 8.14
C ILE A 405 21.71 24.40 8.13
N SER A 406 22.20 24.96 9.26
CA SER A 406 23.53 25.57 9.48
C SER A 406 24.06 25.41 10.93
N SER A 407 25.42 25.46 11.05
CA SER A 407 26.31 25.60 12.25
C SER A 407 26.90 24.30 12.84
N LYS A 408 28.13 24.20 13.40
CA LYS A 408 29.33 25.06 13.55
C LYS A 408 30.55 24.13 13.88
N VAL A 409 31.65 24.16 13.13
CA VAL A 409 33.13 24.29 13.39
C VAL A 409 33.83 24.00 12.03
N LEU A 410 34.92 24.69 11.64
CA LEU A 410 35.32 24.85 10.21
C LEU A 410 35.63 23.52 9.51
N GLY A 411 34.76 23.16 8.56
CA GLY A 411 34.79 21.99 7.69
C GLY A 411 33.86 22.22 6.48
N PRO A 412 33.77 21.31 5.50
CA PRO A 412 32.99 21.49 4.26
C PRO A 412 31.53 21.92 4.48
N ARG A 413 30.94 21.59 5.64
CA ARG A 413 29.62 22.07 6.10
C ARG A 413 29.51 23.59 6.26
N LYS A 414 30.56 24.29 6.69
CA LYS A 414 30.55 25.76 6.83
C LYS A 414 30.68 26.49 5.51
N VAL A 415 31.37 25.90 4.53
CA VAL A 415 31.50 26.48 3.18
C VAL A 415 30.10 26.73 2.60
N LEU A 416 29.14 25.83 2.82
CA LEU A 416 27.76 26.01 2.37
C LEU A 416 27.08 27.27 2.97
N VAL A 417 27.38 27.63 4.21
CA VAL A 417 26.82 28.84 4.85
C VAL A 417 27.40 30.10 4.22
N HIS A 418 28.69 30.08 3.90
CA HIS A 418 29.33 31.16 3.17
C HIS A 418 28.82 31.26 1.73
N LEU A 419 28.58 30.13 1.05
CA LEU A 419 27.96 30.10 -0.28
C LEU A 419 26.55 30.70 -0.27
N LYS A 420 25.76 30.38 0.75
CA LYS A 420 24.43 30.96 0.94
C LYS A 420 24.48 32.48 1.13
N SER A 421 25.40 32.94 1.97
CA SER A 421 25.58 34.38 2.22
C SER A 421 26.09 35.10 0.97
N LEU A 422 27.00 34.47 0.21
CA LEU A 422 27.48 34.96 -1.08
C LEU A 422 26.36 35.04 -2.11
N ALA A 423 25.48 34.03 -2.17
CA ALA A 423 24.32 34.02 -3.05
C ALA A 423 23.38 35.20 -2.74
N ASP A 424 23.03 35.42 -1.48
CA ASP A 424 22.19 36.57 -1.07
C ASP A 424 22.85 37.90 -1.41
N PHE A 425 24.15 38.02 -1.13
CA PHE A 425 24.92 39.22 -1.46
C PHE A 425 24.93 39.51 -2.96
N LEU A 426 25.12 38.49 -3.80
CA LEU A 426 25.13 38.67 -5.24
C LEU A 426 23.77 39.12 -5.79
N VAL A 427 22.67 38.58 -5.28
CA VAL A 427 21.31 39.01 -5.69
C VAL A 427 21.03 40.45 -5.24
N TYR A 428 21.50 40.83 -4.04
CA TYR A 428 21.38 42.19 -3.55
C TYR A 428 22.21 43.19 -4.39
N GLU A 429 23.47 42.86 -4.69
CA GLU A 429 24.36 43.73 -5.48
C GLU A 429 23.88 43.89 -6.92
N THR A 430 23.34 42.85 -7.57
CA THR A 430 22.83 42.96 -8.94
C THR A 430 21.60 43.83 -9.08
N ASN A 431 20.90 44.13 -7.98
CA ASN A 431 19.84 45.13 -7.95
C ASN A 431 20.38 46.58 -8.01
N SER A 432 21.67 46.79 -7.71
CA SER A 432 22.31 48.11 -7.62
C SER A 432 23.50 48.34 -8.56
N ALA A 433 24.10 47.27 -9.11
CA ALA A 433 25.33 47.30 -9.92
C ALA A 433 25.22 46.50 -11.23
N ASP A 434 26.21 46.64 -12.13
CA ASP A 434 26.26 45.93 -13.42
C ASP A 434 26.45 44.42 -13.24
N VAL A 435 25.40 43.67 -13.56
CA VAL A 435 25.33 42.19 -13.50
C VAL A 435 26.49 41.53 -14.23
N ASN A 436 26.95 42.12 -15.34
CA ASN A 436 28.01 41.54 -16.16
C ASN A 436 29.35 41.46 -15.42
N ARG A 437 29.68 42.50 -14.65
CA ARG A 437 30.92 42.54 -13.86
C ARG A 437 30.90 41.52 -12.72
N CYS A 438 29.74 41.33 -12.08
CA CYS A 438 29.55 40.32 -11.04
C CYS A 438 29.77 38.90 -11.58
N VAL A 439 29.21 38.60 -12.76
CA VAL A 439 29.36 37.30 -13.42
C VAL A 439 30.82 37.04 -13.82
N ASP A 440 31.57 38.06 -14.27
CA ASP A 440 32.98 37.91 -14.64
C ASP A 440 33.89 37.60 -13.44
N VAL A 441 33.63 38.25 -12.29
CA VAL A 441 34.33 37.94 -11.04
C VAL A 441 33.99 36.54 -10.56
N LEU A 442 32.71 36.15 -10.64
CA LEU A 442 32.24 34.83 -10.25
C LEU A 442 32.85 33.72 -11.12
N ASN A 443 32.94 33.92 -12.44
CA ASN A 443 33.63 33.01 -13.35
C ASN A 443 35.09 32.78 -12.92
N ARG A 444 35.83 33.83 -12.55
CA ARG A 444 37.20 33.69 -12.04
C ARG A 444 37.26 32.93 -10.71
N LEU A 445 36.33 33.17 -9.79
CA LEU A 445 36.28 32.46 -8.50
C LEU A 445 36.05 30.95 -8.67
N ILE A 446 35.21 30.56 -9.63
CA ILE A 446 34.85 29.17 -9.89
C ILE A 446 35.94 28.45 -10.67
N PHE A 447 36.38 29.02 -11.79
CA PHE A 447 37.23 28.33 -12.74
C PHE A 447 38.74 28.57 -12.52
N LYS A 448 39.12 29.83 -12.27
CA LYS A 448 40.54 30.20 -12.07
C LYS A 448 41.03 29.88 -10.66
N TYR A 449 40.24 30.19 -9.64
CA TYR A 449 40.64 30.03 -8.24
C TYR A 449 40.09 28.77 -7.58
N ALA A 450 39.15 28.05 -8.21
CA ALA A 450 38.53 26.82 -7.68
C ALA A 450 38.02 26.94 -6.23
N VAL A 451 37.59 28.15 -5.81
CA VAL A 451 37.09 28.42 -4.45
C VAL A 451 35.75 27.73 -4.24
N VAL A 452 34.93 27.73 -5.29
CA VAL A 452 33.57 27.19 -5.29
C VAL A 452 33.33 26.40 -6.57
N PRO A 453 32.92 25.12 -6.48
CA PRO A 453 32.47 24.37 -7.66
C PRO A 453 31.17 24.91 -8.24
N LEU A 454 31.10 24.96 -9.58
CA LEU A 454 29.99 25.55 -10.35
C LEU A 454 28.64 24.96 -9.95
N GLU A 455 28.54 23.64 -9.94
CA GLU A 455 27.31 22.90 -9.70
C GLU A 455 26.73 23.22 -8.31
N ARG A 456 27.61 23.46 -7.32
CA ARG A 456 27.22 23.78 -5.94
C ARG A 456 26.74 25.21 -5.81
N PHE A 457 27.38 26.15 -6.50
CA PHE A 457 26.94 27.53 -6.52
C PHE A 457 25.56 27.64 -7.19
N MET A 458 25.39 27.03 -8.37
CA MET A 458 24.12 27.00 -9.08
C MET A 458 23.01 26.37 -8.23
N LEU A 459 23.27 25.20 -7.63
CA LEU A 459 22.32 24.54 -6.74
C LEU A 459 21.94 25.41 -5.55
N THR A 460 22.91 26.11 -4.96
CA THR A 460 22.65 27.02 -3.84
C THR A 460 21.74 28.16 -4.26
N MET A 461 21.99 28.78 -5.41
CA MET A 461 21.16 29.87 -5.97
C MET A 461 19.73 29.41 -6.27
N LEU A 462 19.56 28.21 -6.85
CA LEU A 462 18.25 27.70 -7.28
C LEU A 462 17.36 27.20 -6.14
N LEU A 463 17.96 26.79 -5.02
CA LEU A 463 17.24 26.27 -3.85
C LEU A 463 16.87 27.34 -2.81
N ARG A 464 17.28 28.60 -3.01
CA ARG A 464 16.89 29.71 -2.12
C ARG A 464 15.51 30.25 -2.47
N ASP A 465 14.82 30.70 -1.44
CA ASP A 465 13.52 31.36 -1.57
C ASP A 465 13.71 32.83 -1.86
N TYR A 466 13.81 33.13 -3.14
CA TYR A 466 13.73 34.49 -3.63
C TYR A 466 12.30 34.76 -4.13
N GLU A 467 11.80 35.97 -3.91
CA GLU A 467 10.47 36.38 -4.34
C GLU A 467 10.57 37.54 -5.35
N GLY A 468 9.64 37.59 -6.32
CA GLY A 468 9.56 38.68 -7.29
C GLY A 468 10.84 38.89 -8.12
N ASN A 469 11.37 40.12 -8.12
CA ASN A 469 12.53 40.51 -8.91
C ASN A 469 13.83 39.80 -8.47
N ASP A 470 13.96 39.48 -7.18
CA ASP A 470 15.15 38.81 -6.64
C ASP A 470 15.28 37.40 -7.22
N ALA A 471 14.15 36.71 -7.44
CA ALA A 471 14.11 35.41 -8.09
C ALA A 471 14.52 35.50 -9.57
N PHE A 472 14.09 36.56 -10.25
CA PHE A 472 14.51 36.84 -11.61
C PHE A 472 16.02 37.09 -11.70
N TYR A 473 16.58 37.94 -10.84
CA TYR A 473 18.02 38.20 -10.84
C TYR A 473 18.84 36.97 -10.46
N ALA A 474 18.37 36.15 -9.52
CA ALA A 474 19.02 34.88 -9.19
C ALA A 474 19.10 33.93 -10.39
N LEU A 475 18.00 33.79 -11.14
CA LEU A 475 17.96 32.98 -12.37
C LEU A 475 18.83 33.59 -13.47
N LEU A 476 18.80 34.91 -13.65
CA LEU A 476 19.60 35.63 -14.63
C LEU A 476 21.10 35.43 -14.38
N ILE A 477 21.56 35.56 -13.14
CA ILE A 477 22.96 35.31 -12.76
C ILE A 477 23.37 33.89 -13.14
N VAL A 478 22.55 32.89 -12.84
CA VAL A 478 22.82 31.49 -13.17
C VAL A 478 22.87 31.27 -14.68
N MET A 479 21.93 31.83 -15.43
CA MET A 479 21.91 31.71 -16.90
C MET A 479 23.11 32.38 -17.55
N LEU A 480 23.46 33.60 -17.12
CA LEU A 480 24.63 34.32 -17.64
C LEU A 480 25.94 33.62 -17.27
N LEU A 481 26.03 33.01 -16.08
CA LEU A 481 27.18 32.21 -15.68
C LEU A 481 27.41 31.01 -16.61
N VAL A 482 26.33 30.28 -16.94
CA VAL A 482 26.38 29.17 -17.90
C VAL A 482 26.75 29.66 -19.30
N GLN A 483 26.10 30.74 -19.76
CA GLN A 483 26.27 31.23 -21.13
C GLN A 483 27.63 31.88 -21.38
N ARG A 484 28.24 32.52 -20.37
CA ARG A 484 29.52 33.23 -20.52
C ARG A 484 30.74 32.38 -20.22
N SER A 485 30.58 31.19 -19.64
CA SER A 485 31.71 30.30 -19.35
C SER A 485 32.16 29.52 -20.59
N GLU A 486 33.28 29.94 -21.20
CA GLU A 486 33.92 29.21 -22.31
C GLU A 486 34.47 27.85 -21.87
N GLU A 487 35.02 27.78 -20.66
CA GLU A 487 35.53 26.54 -20.07
C GLU A 487 34.42 25.49 -19.92
N LEU A 488 33.24 25.90 -19.45
CA LEU A 488 32.09 25.01 -19.36
C LEU A 488 31.64 24.54 -20.73
N ARG A 489 31.53 25.46 -21.70
CA ARG A 489 31.10 25.12 -23.07
C ARG A 489 32.05 24.12 -23.72
N SER A 490 33.37 24.32 -23.59
CA SER A 490 34.38 23.38 -24.09
C SER A 490 34.30 22.04 -23.36
N ALA A 491 34.14 22.03 -22.04
CA ALA A 491 34.03 20.80 -21.26
C ALA A 491 32.80 19.98 -21.66
N VAL A 492 31.64 20.61 -21.89
CA VAL A 492 30.44 19.91 -22.35
C VAL A 492 30.60 19.36 -23.77
N ALA A 493 31.13 20.16 -24.70
CA ALA A 493 31.36 19.73 -26.08
C ALA A 493 32.33 18.53 -26.15
N ASP A 494 33.44 18.59 -25.42
CA ASP A 494 34.41 17.50 -25.33
C ASP A 494 33.86 16.28 -24.59
N CYS A 495 33.03 16.48 -23.55
CA CYS A 495 32.39 15.39 -22.81
C CYS A 495 31.50 14.55 -23.74
N VAL A 496 30.65 15.21 -24.54
CA VAL A 496 29.75 14.54 -25.50
C VAL A 496 30.52 13.89 -26.66
N ALA A 497 31.65 14.47 -27.07
CA ALA A 497 32.48 13.94 -28.15
C ALA A 497 33.37 12.76 -27.71
N MET A 498 33.94 12.80 -26.51
CA MET A 498 34.94 11.83 -26.04
C MET A 498 34.35 10.67 -25.24
N LEU A 499 33.28 10.90 -24.47
CA LEU A 499 32.68 9.89 -23.59
C LEU A 499 31.46 9.21 -24.24
N PRO A 500 31.43 7.88 -24.37
CA PRO A 500 30.26 7.17 -24.88
C PRO A 500 29.12 7.08 -23.83
N SER A 501 27.87 7.23 -24.26
CA SER A 501 26.70 7.04 -23.38
C SER A 501 26.52 5.57 -22.97
N ASP A 502 26.81 4.64 -23.89
CA ASP A 502 26.51 3.21 -23.74
C ASP A 502 27.71 2.47 -23.17
N TYR A 503 28.07 2.84 -21.93
CA TYR A 503 29.30 2.39 -21.29
C TYR A 503 29.40 0.84 -21.19
N TRP A 504 28.29 0.11 -21.17
CA TRP A 504 28.27 -1.36 -21.11
C TRP A 504 28.77 -2.05 -22.38
N HIS A 505 28.77 -1.35 -23.53
CA HIS A 505 29.39 -1.83 -24.78
C HIS A 505 30.85 -1.38 -24.93
N CYS A 506 31.31 -0.44 -24.09
CA CYS A 506 32.65 0.12 -24.13
C CYS A 506 33.63 -0.77 -23.35
N GLN A 507 34.77 -1.10 -23.98
CA GLN A 507 35.89 -1.81 -23.33
C GLN A 507 36.98 -0.83 -22.85
N ASP A 508 37.09 0.33 -23.48
CA ASP A 508 38.13 1.36 -23.31
C ASP A 508 37.64 2.63 -22.57
N TRP A 509 36.59 2.49 -21.73
CA TRP A 509 35.98 3.64 -21.03
C TRP A 509 36.99 4.42 -20.19
N ASN A 510 37.84 3.71 -19.43
CA ASN A 510 38.80 4.33 -18.52
C ASN A 510 39.84 5.17 -19.28
N ASP A 511 40.26 4.74 -20.47
CA ASP A 511 41.27 5.46 -21.26
C ASP A 511 40.68 6.76 -21.83
N LYS A 512 39.43 6.71 -22.33
CA LYS A 512 38.67 7.89 -22.76
C LYS A 512 38.41 8.86 -21.61
N TYR A 513 38.05 8.33 -20.44
CA TYR A 513 37.85 9.12 -19.23
C TYR A 513 39.13 9.81 -18.77
N GLN A 514 40.26 9.11 -18.77
CA GLN A 514 41.56 9.70 -18.42
C GLN A 514 41.97 10.79 -19.43
N ALA A 515 41.77 10.56 -20.73
CA ALA A 515 42.02 11.58 -21.75
C ALA A 515 41.17 12.84 -21.54
N TYR A 516 39.89 12.68 -21.18
CA TYR A 516 39.02 13.79 -20.82
C TYR A 516 39.51 14.54 -19.57
N GLN A 517 39.87 13.81 -18.50
CA GLN A 517 40.36 14.40 -17.25
C GLN A 517 41.68 15.14 -17.42
N ILE A 518 42.57 14.69 -18.32
CA ILE A 518 43.81 15.40 -18.65
C ILE A 518 43.51 16.74 -19.33
N LYS A 519 42.50 16.78 -20.22
CA LYS A 519 42.08 17.99 -20.93
C LYS A 519 41.33 18.97 -20.02
N HIS A 520 40.48 18.46 -19.13
CA HIS A 520 39.59 19.23 -18.26
C HIS A 520 39.79 18.89 -16.78
N ALA A 521 41.02 19.06 -16.29
CA ALA A 521 41.39 18.66 -14.93
C ALA A 521 40.62 19.42 -13.84
N GLU A 522 39.96 18.68 -12.94
CA GLU A 522 39.26 19.24 -11.79
C GLU A 522 40.25 19.54 -10.65
N ARG A 523 40.58 20.82 -10.48
CA ARG A 523 41.45 21.29 -9.40
C ARG A 523 40.67 21.45 -8.10
N THR A 524 41.21 20.95 -7.00
CA THR A 524 40.70 21.27 -5.66
C THR A 524 41.31 22.59 -5.16
N TRP A 525 40.60 23.30 -4.29
CA TRP A 525 41.15 24.49 -3.62
C TRP A 525 42.49 24.22 -2.94
N SER A 526 42.70 23.04 -2.35
CA SER A 526 43.98 22.69 -1.72
C SER A 526 45.13 22.67 -2.72
N GLN A 527 44.91 22.15 -3.93
CA GLN A 527 45.92 22.15 -5.00
C GLN A 527 46.24 23.57 -5.47
N VAL A 528 45.21 24.39 -5.71
CA VAL A 528 45.37 25.79 -6.13
C VAL A 528 46.02 26.64 -5.03
N TYR A 529 45.64 26.43 -3.77
CA TYR A 529 46.22 27.10 -2.63
C TYR A 529 47.70 26.73 -2.48
N VAL A 530 48.07 25.47 -2.63
CA VAL A 530 49.47 25.01 -2.59
C VAL A 530 50.30 25.64 -3.72
N GLU A 531 49.77 25.71 -4.94
CA GLU A 531 50.40 26.40 -6.08
C GLU A 531 50.60 27.90 -5.79
N LEU A 532 49.60 28.57 -5.21
CA LEU A 532 49.66 29.99 -4.84
C LEU A 532 50.57 30.25 -3.63
N SER A 533 50.68 29.30 -2.70
CA SER A 533 51.41 29.43 -1.43
C SER A 533 52.86 28.93 -1.48
N ARG A 534 53.28 28.26 -2.56
CA ARG A 534 54.61 27.63 -2.74
C ARG A 534 55.01 26.67 -1.60
N ALA A 535 54.05 25.98 -0.98
CA ALA A 535 54.29 25.04 0.12
C ALA A 535 54.39 23.58 -0.39
N SER A 536 55.04 22.67 0.34
CA SER A 536 55.12 21.24 0.00
C SER A 536 53.89 20.46 0.48
N LEU A 537 53.43 19.49 -0.34
CA LEU A 537 52.26 18.64 -0.06
C LEU A 537 52.48 17.75 1.17
N THR A 538 51.45 17.63 2.03
CA THR A 538 51.42 16.60 3.09
C THR A 538 50.76 15.30 2.57
N PRO A 539 51.12 14.10 3.07
CA PRO A 539 50.58 12.83 2.57
C PRO A 539 49.07 12.61 2.77
N ASN A 540 48.40 13.47 3.56
CA ASN A 540 46.95 13.42 3.81
C ASN A 540 46.12 14.06 2.68
N ASP A 541 46.75 14.66 1.67
CA ASP A 541 46.09 15.34 0.55
C ASP A 541 45.96 14.47 -0.72
N CYS A 542 46.24 13.15 -0.63
CA CYS A 542 46.09 12.25 -1.78
C CYS A 542 44.64 12.27 -2.30
N PRO A 543 44.41 12.55 -3.60
CA PRO A 543 43.07 12.58 -4.18
C PRO A 543 42.41 11.21 -4.08
N LEU A 544 41.13 11.18 -3.71
CA LEU A 544 40.32 9.97 -3.72
C LEU A 544 40.25 9.41 -5.16
N PRO A 545 40.18 8.09 -5.33
CA PRO A 545 40.05 7.50 -6.66
C PRO A 545 38.69 7.84 -7.26
N VAL A 546 38.69 8.58 -8.37
CA VAL A 546 37.51 8.93 -9.16
C VAL A 546 37.51 8.10 -10.44
N TYR A 547 36.55 7.18 -10.57
CA TYR A 547 36.44 6.27 -11.71
C TYR A 547 35.47 6.76 -12.78
N PHE A 548 34.42 7.50 -12.39
CA PHE A 548 33.32 7.83 -13.31
C PHE A 548 32.92 9.31 -13.27
N GLY A 549 33.02 9.97 -12.11
CA GLY A 549 32.51 11.32 -11.92
C GLY A 549 33.23 12.36 -12.79
N THR A 550 32.44 13.19 -13.49
CA THR A 550 32.92 14.42 -14.14
C THR A 550 32.04 15.59 -13.73
N ARG A 551 32.56 16.81 -13.79
CA ARG A 551 31.82 18.06 -13.56
C ARG A 551 30.53 18.13 -14.39
N CYS A 552 30.59 17.68 -15.64
CA CYS A 552 29.45 17.63 -16.56
C CYS A 552 28.34 16.69 -16.03
N LEU A 553 28.70 15.48 -15.59
CA LEU A 553 27.74 14.52 -15.03
C LEU A 553 27.19 14.99 -13.68
N GLN A 554 28.02 15.60 -12.83
CA GLN A 554 27.62 16.18 -11.54
C GLN A 554 26.65 17.37 -11.70
N MET A 555 26.62 18.02 -12.87
CA MET A 555 25.74 19.16 -13.11
C MET A 555 24.33 18.74 -13.52
N LEU A 556 24.13 17.51 -14.03
CA LEU A 556 22.84 17.03 -14.57
C LEU A 556 21.63 17.28 -13.64
N PRO A 557 21.65 16.92 -12.34
CA PRO A 557 20.51 17.17 -11.45
C PRO A 557 20.27 18.67 -11.20
N VAL A 558 21.33 19.47 -11.29
CA VAL A 558 21.25 20.92 -11.15
C VAL A 558 20.64 21.54 -12.41
N VAL A 559 20.91 20.96 -13.58
CA VAL A 559 20.25 21.33 -14.85
C VAL A 559 18.76 21.01 -14.80
N ASP A 560 18.37 19.83 -14.30
CA ASP A 560 16.95 19.49 -14.12
C ASP A 560 16.21 20.53 -13.26
N LEU A 561 16.81 20.90 -12.11
CA LEU A 561 16.25 21.93 -11.23
C LEU A 561 16.22 23.30 -11.90
N LEU A 562 17.27 23.67 -12.64
CA LEU A 562 17.32 24.91 -13.41
C LEU A 562 16.17 24.97 -14.41
N LEU A 563 15.95 23.92 -15.20
CA LEU A 563 14.87 23.86 -16.18
C LEU A 563 13.49 23.93 -15.52
N GLN A 564 13.29 23.25 -14.39
CA GLN A 564 12.05 23.36 -13.61
C GLN A 564 11.82 24.80 -13.09
N LYS A 565 12.86 25.46 -12.59
CA LYS A 565 12.78 26.85 -12.13
C LYS A 565 12.55 27.85 -13.27
N LEU A 566 13.05 27.56 -14.47
CA LEU A 566 12.75 28.34 -15.67
C LEU A 566 11.28 28.20 -16.10
N VAL A 567 10.70 27.00 -15.94
CA VAL A 567 9.26 26.78 -16.17
C VAL A 567 8.40 27.50 -15.11
N GLU A 568 8.90 27.68 -13.89
CA GLU A 568 8.20 28.46 -12.86
C GLU A 568 8.11 29.96 -13.21
N SER A 569 9.06 30.52 -13.96
CA SER A 569 9.11 31.95 -14.34
C SER A 569 9.29 32.16 -15.86
N PRO A 570 8.26 31.89 -16.68
CA PRO A 570 8.38 31.83 -18.14
C PRO A 570 8.54 33.21 -18.82
N ALA A 571 7.92 34.26 -18.27
CA ALA A 571 7.87 35.59 -18.89
C ALA A 571 9.25 36.27 -19.06
N ALA A 572 10.24 35.89 -18.24
CA ALA A 572 11.51 36.59 -18.15
C ALA A 572 12.68 35.86 -18.84
N CYS A 573 12.54 34.55 -19.10
CA CYS A 573 13.66 33.67 -19.45
C CYS A 573 13.62 33.08 -20.87
N LEU A 574 12.54 33.28 -21.63
CA LEU A 574 12.41 32.77 -23.02
C LEU A 574 13.56 33.23 -23.94
N LYS A 575 14.06 34.46 -23.76
CA LYS A 575 15.17 35.01 -24.56
C LYS A 575 16.49 34.28 -24.37
N PHE A 576 16.73 33.73 -23.19
CA PHE A 576 17.99 33.10 -22.81
C PHE A 576 17.90 31.57 -22.83
N LEU A 577 16.69 31.01 -22.90
CA LEU A 577 16.46 29.57 -22.88
C LEU A 577 17.17 28.86 -24.04
N ASP A 578 17.12 29.41 -25.26
CA ASP A 578 17.73 28.80 -26.45
C ASP A 578 19.25 28.68 -26.29
N SER A 579 19.91 29.75 -25.86
CA SER A 579 21.35 29.76 -25.61
C SER A 579 21.73 28.78 -24.49
N THR A 580 20.94 28.72 -23.41
CA THR A 580 21.20 27.78 -22.30
C THR A 580 20.99 26.32 -22.73
N LEU A 581 19.92 26.00 -23.49
CA LEU A 581 19.66 24.66 -24.01
C LEU A 581 20.69 24.25 -25.07
N SER A 582 21.22 25.17 -25.86
CA SER A 582 22.29 24.85 -26.82
C SER A 582 23.58 24.38 -26.13
N ILE A 583 23.86 24.88 -24.92
CA ILE A 583 25.05 24.53 -24.14
C ILE A 583 24.79 23.30 -23.28
N LEU A 584 23.70 23.28 -22.50
CA LEU A 584 23.43 22.24 -21.52
C LEU A 584 22.58 21.07 -22.06
N GLY A 585 21.80 21.29 -23.10
CA GLY A 585 20.95 20.27 -23.72
C GLY A 585 21.69 18.98 -24.12
N PRO A 586 22.88 19.05 -24.76
CA PRO A 586 23.66 17.86 -25.09
C PRO A 586 24.04 16.97 -23.90
N LEU A 587 24.08 17.50 -22.67
CA LEU A 587 24.35 16.71 -21.47
C LEU A 587 23.27 15.67 -21.19
N TYR A 588 22.02 15.90 -21.63
CA TYR A 588 20.92 14.95 -21.45
C TYR A 588 21.17 13.58 -22.08
N ARG A 589 22.15 13.48 -22.99
CA ARG A 589 22.66 12.20 -23.51
C ARG A 589 23.11 11.24 -22.41
N PHE A 590 23.65 11.76 -21.30
CA PHE A 590 24.14 10.98 -20.16
C PHE A 590 23.15 10.92 -19.00
N HIS A 591 21.97 11.53 -19.16
CA HIS A 591 20.96 11.54 -18.11
C HIS A 591 20.36 10.13 -17.93
N PRO A 592 20.20 9.63 -16.69
CA PRO A 592 19.68 8.27 -16.44
C PRO A 592 18.18 8.13 -16.72
N TYR A 593 17.41 9.21 -16.51
CA TYR A 593 15.95 9.22 -16.45
C TYR A 593 15.32 10.38 -17.26
N PRO A 594 15.73 10.62 -18.52
CA PRO A 594 15.32 11.80 -19.28
C PRO A 594 13.81 11.81 -19.58
N VAL A 595 13.19 10.64 -19.75
CA VAL A 595 11.77 10.53 -20.08
C VAL A 595 10.92 10.81 -18.84
N SER A 596 11.25 10.22 -17.68
CA SER A 596 10.52 10.51 -16.44
C SER A 596 10.69 11.96 -16.01
N PHE A 597 11.86 12.57 -16.25
CA PHE A 597 12.07 14.00 -15.98
C PHE A 597 11.12 14.87 -16.79
N LEU A 598 11.06 14.68 -18.12
CA LEU A 598 10.14 15.42 -18.98
C LEU A 598 8.67 15.17 -18.61
N TYR A 599 8.29 13.91 -18.46
CA TYR A 599 6.92 13.53 -18.12
C TYR A 599 6.46 14.14 -16.79
N SER A 600 7.28 14.06 -15.74
CA SER A 600 6.95 14.64 -14.43
C SER A 600 6.90 16.16 -14.46
N THR A 601 7.82 16.81 -15.18
CA THR A 601 7.86 18.27 -15.32
C THR A 601 6.63 18.78 -16.08
N PHE A 602 6.29 18.18 -17.21
CA PHE A 602 5.12 18.57 -18.01
C PHE A 602 3.80 18.30 -17.27
N ARG A 603 3.70 17.15 -16.60
CA ARG A 603 2.48 16.80 -15.84
C ARG A 603 2.27 17.71 -14.64
N PHE A 604 3.34 18.09 -13.93
CA PHE A 604 3.25 18.93 -12.73
C PHE A 604 3.00 20.41 -13.06
N TYR A 605 3.68 20.96 -14.05
CA TYR A 605 3.56 22.37 -14.43
C TYR A 605 2.57 22.64 -15.56
N GLU A 606 1.65 21.71 -15.84
CA GLU A 606 0.70 21.78 -16.96
C GLU A 606 0.01 23.15 -17.06
N LYS A 607 -0.61 23.63 -15.97
CA LYS A 607 -1.29 24.93 -15.94
C LYS A 607 -0.42 26.11 -16.38
N ARG A 608 0.88 26.12 -16.05
CA ARG A 608 1.82 27.20 -16.44
C ARG A 608 2.35 27.00 -17.86
N LEU A 609 2.56 25.76 -18.28
CA LEU A 609 3.09 25.43 -19.61
C LEU A 609 2.06 25.62 -20.73
N VAL A 610 0.76 25.56 -20.41
CA VAL A 610 -0.32 25.89 -21.36
C VAL A 610 -0.21 27.34 -21.83
N GLU A 611 0.21 28.27 -20.96
CA GLU A 611 0.40 29.69 -21.31
C GLU A 611 1.61 29.95 -22.22
N SER A 612 2.58 29.02 -22.26
CA SER A 612 3.84 29.17 -23.01
C SER A 612 4.22 27.91 -23.80
N PRO A 613 3.53 27.60 -24.93
CA PRO A 613 3.73 26.35 -25.67
C PRO A 613 5.12 26.21 -26.32
N ALA A 614 5.82 27.33 -26.55
CA ALA A 614 7.18 27.30 -27.09
C ALA A 614 8.20 26.64 -26.14
N ILE A 615 8.02 26.78 -24.82
CA ILE A 615 8.97 26.23 -23.83
C ILE A 615 8.90 24.70 -23.82
N LYS A 616 7.69 24.13 -23.82
CA LYS A 616 7.49 22.67 -23.83
C LYS A 616 8.05 22.02 -25.09
N GLN A 617 7.84 22.63 -26.26
CA GLN A 617 8.36 22.12 -27.53
C GLN A 617 9.88 22.15 -27.58
N LYS A 618 10.49 23.29 -27.21
CA LYS A 618 11.95 23.45 -27.17
C LYS A 618 12.61 22.48 -26.19
N LEU A 619 12.02 22.28 -25.01
CA LEU A 619 12.53 21.34 -24.02
C LEU A 619 12.45 19.88 -24.52
N ALA A 620 11.30 19.48 -25.08
CA ALA A 620 11.10 18.14 -25.61
C ALA A 620 12.08 17.84 -26.76
N LEU A 621 12.29 18.81 -27.66
CA LEU A 621 13.26 18.69 -28.76
C LEU A 621 14.70 18.62 -28.28
N ALA A 622 15.08 19.45 -27.30
CA ALA A 622 16.45 19.46 -26.78
C ALA A 622 16.84 18.09 -26.18
N VAL A 623 15.94 17.49 -25.39
CA VAL A 623 16.16 16.15 -24.81
C VAL A 623 16.07 15.06 -25.87
N HIS A 624 15.13 15.15 -26.81
CA HIS A 624 15.03 14.18 -27.92
C HIS A 624 16.32 14.16 -28.74
N GLY A 625 16.76 15.33 -29.24
CA GLY A 625 17.93 15.47 -30.10
C GLY A 625 19.25 15.13 -29.42
N ALA A 626 19.39 15.36 -28.10
CA ALA A 626 20.60 14.97 -27.36
C ALA A 626 20.82 13.44 -27.34
N CYS A 627 19.74 12.66 -27.39
CA CYS A 627 19.78 11.20 -27.29
C CYS A 627 19.67 10.48 -28.65
N VAL A 628 19.32 11.17 -29.74
CA VAL A 628 19.25 10.58 -31.09
C VAL A 628 20.58 9.91 -31.51
N PRO A 629 21.77 10.49 -31.27
CA PRO A 629 23.03 9.84 -31.68
C PRO A 629 23.32 8.48 -31.00
N SER A 630 22.68 8.20 -29.87
CA SER A 630 22.83 6.94 -29.12
C SER A 630 21.59 6.04 -29.18
N ARG A 631 20.48 6.49 -29.78
CA ARG A 631 19.20 5.78 -29.83
C ARG A 631 18.63 5.82 -31.25
N ASP A 632 17.42 5.28 -31.43
CA ASP A 632 16.73 5.34 -32.71
C ASP A 632 16.06 6.72 -32.93
N ASP A 633 15.90 7.15 -34.18
CA ASP A 633 15.29 8.43 -34.55
C ASP A 633 13.84 8.61 -34.03
N HIS A 634 13.15 7.51 -33.70
CA HIS A 634 11.77 7.51 -33.21
C HIS A 634 11.65 7.05 -31.75
N TRP A 635 12.72 7.22 -30.97
CA TRP A 635 12.74 6.71 -29.60
C TRP A 635 11.82 7.47 -28.63
N LEU A 636 11.57 8.77 -28.84
CA LEU A 636 10.75 9.62 -27.95
C LEU A 636 9.62 10.35 -28.67
N LEU A 637 9.93 11.09 -29.74
CA LEU A 637 8.98 11.90 -30.51
C LEU A 637 8.73 11.30 -31.90
N SER A 638 7.54 11.53 -32.46
CA SER A 638 7.25 11.14 -33.85
C SER A 638 7.99 12.00 -34.89
N ALA A 639 8.26 11.42 -36.06
CA ALA A 639 8.87 12.12 -37.18
C ALA A 639 8.05 13.33 -37.64
N GLU A 640 6.72 13.21 -37.64
CA GLU A 640 5.80 14.28 -38.03
C GLU A 640 5.88 15.48 -37.08
N PHE A 641 5.92 15.22 -35.77
CA PHE A 641 6.09 16.27 -34.75
C PHE A 641 7.44 16.98 -34.88
N VAL A 642 8.54 16.22 -35.01
CA VAL A 642 9.89 16.79 -35.13
C VAL A 642 10.03 17.62 -36.41
N GLY A 643 9.50 17.10 -37.54
CA GLY A 643 9.49 17.80 -38.82
C GLY A 643 8.71 19.11 -38.78
N TRP A 644 7.57 19.15 -38.09
CA TRP A 644 6.78 20.36 -37.95
C TRP A 644 7.46 21.42 -37.09
N VAL A 645 7.94 21.07 -35.88
CA VAL A 645 8.57 22.07 -34.99
C VAL A 645 9.84 22.65 -35.62
N GLY A 646 10.56 21.86 -36.43
CA GLY A 646 11.71 22.34 -37.21
C GLY A 646 11.36 23.36 -38.30
N GLN A 647 10.10 23.44 -38.74
CA GLN A 647 9.59 24.35 -39.78
C GLN A 647 8.71 25.49 -39.20
N ALA A 648 8.52 25.54 -37.88
CA ALA A 648 7.49 26.34 -37.21
C ALA A 648 7.68 27.87 -37.26
N THR A 649 8.75 28.38 -37.87
CA THR A 649 8.96 29.83 -38.03
C THR A 649 8.04 30.47 -39.08
N ASP A 650 7.48 29.71 -40.03
CA ASP A 650 6.74 30.26 -41.19
C ASP A 650 5.27 29.85 -41.28
N ARG A 651 4.80 28.88 -40.50
CA ARG A 651 3.40 28.39 -40.54
C ARG A 651 2.79 28.46 -39.14
N GLY A 652 1.54 28.91 -39.03
CA GLY A 652 0.80 29.04 -37.77
C GLY A 652 0.71 27.76 -36.92
N PRO A 653 -0.02 27.78 -35.80
CA PRO A 653 -0.06 26.65 -34.86
C PRO A 653 -0.59 25.39 -35.56
N TRP A 654 0.17 24.29 -35.47
CA TRP A 654 -0.24 23.02 -36.07
C TRP A 654 -1.36 22.36 -35.29
N VAL A 655 -2.41 22.01 -36.00
CA VAL A 655 -3.51 21.20 -35.50
C VAL A 655 -3.36 19.80 -36.12
N PRO A 656 -2.96 18.78 -35.34
CA PRO A 656 -2.85 17.43 -35.85
C PRO A 656 -4.19 16.85 -36.26
N ASP A 657 -4.19 15.98 -37.27
CA ASP A 657 -5.39 15.28 -37.72
C ASP A 657 -5.67 14.03 -36.86
N LEU A 658 -6.84 13.42 -37.07
CA LEU A 658 -7.23 12.22 -36.31
C LEU A 658 -6.31 11.01 -36.62
N ASN A 659 -5.71 10.97 -37.83
CA ASN A 659 -4.76 9.92 -38.20
C ASN A 659 -3.49 9.99 -37.34
N TYR A 660 -2.99 11.19 -37.05
CA TYR A 660 -1.84 11.39 -36.16
C TYR A 660 -2.10 10.81 -34.76
N TYR A 661 -3.24 11.15 -34.15
CA TYR A 661 -3.62 10.59 -32.84
C TYR A 661 -3.80 9.07 -32.93
N GLY A 662 -4.40 8.57 -34.01
CA GLY A 662 -4.53 7.14 -34.29
C GLY A 662 -3.18 6.42 -34.37
N ALA A 663 -2.19 7.01 -35.06
CA ALA A 663 -0.84 6.45 -35.19
C ALA A 663 -0.08 6.43 -33.85
N LEU A 664 -0.26 7.46 -33.00
CA LEU A 664 0.30 7.47 -31.65
C LEU A 664 -0.28 6.36 -30.77
N VAL A 665 -1.60 6.18 -30.78
CA VAL A 665 -2.25 5.10 -30.00
C VAL A 665 -1.88 3.73 -30.56
N ARG A 666 -1.81 3.58 -31.89
CA ARG A 666 -1.33 2.37 -32.57
C ARG A 666 0.07 1.96 -32.09
N ARG A 667 0.99 2.93 -31.94
CA ARG A 667 2.34 2.70 -31.41
C ARG A 667 2.33 2.03 -30.03
N LEU A 668 1.36 2.36 -29.18
CA LEU A 668 1.17 1.69 -27.88
C LEU A 668 0.50 0.32 -28.04
N ILE A 669 -0.48 0.19 -28.93
CA ILE A 669 -1.18 -1.09 -29.16
C ILE A 669 -0.24 -2.16 -29.72
N ASP A 670 0.62 -1.79 -30.67
CA ASP A 670 1.62 -2.70 -31.23
C ASP A 670 2.55 -3.23 -30.12
N THR A 671 2.70 -2.49 -29.01
CA THR A 671 3.43 -2.98 -27.81
C THR A 671 2.67 -4.01 -26.98
N PHE A 672 1.35 -4.13 -27.16
CA PHE A 672 0.49 -5.11 -26.49
C PHE A 672 0.17 -6.33 -27.38
N SER A 673 -0.07 -6.10 -28.69
CA SER A 673 -0.55 -7.13 -29.63
C SER A 673 0.55 -8.04 -30.17
N GLU A 674 1.76 -7.51 -30.36
CA GLU A 674 2.90 -8.28 -30.88
C GLU A 674 4.10 -8.25 -29.93
N PRO A 675 4.04 -8.96 -28.78
CA PRO A 675 5.22 -9.15 -27.92
C PRO A 675 6.43 -9.68 -28.70
N ARG A 676 6.14 -10.45 -29.76
CA ARG A 676 7.09 -11.18 -30.61
C ARG A 676 8.06 -10.28 -31.39
N GLN A 677 7.64 -9.10 -31.84
CA GLN A 677 8.52 -8.15 -32.56
C GLN A 677 9.28 -7.20 -31.62
N GLN A 678 8.80 -6.99 -30.39
CA GLN A 678 9.45 -6.10 -29.42
C GLN A 678 10.86 -6.55 -29.05
N TRP A 679 11.08 -7.86 -29.01
CA TRP A 679 12.33 -8.47 -28.59
C TRP A 679 13.39 -8.55 -29.71
N SER A 680 13.08 -8.12 -30.93
CA SER A 680 14.07 -7.94 -32.00
C SER A 680 14.79 -6.59 -31.93
N ARG A 681 14.25 -5.63 -31.15
CA ARG A 681 14.89 -4.32 -30.94
C ARG A 681 16.18 -4.51 -30.15
N LYS A 682 17.28 -3.96 -30.67
CA LYS A 682 18.66 -4.17 -30.18
C LYS A 682 18.93 -3.66 -28.76
N THR A 683 17.98 -2.97 -28.13
CA THR A 683 18.18 -2.25 -26.86
C THR A 683 18.06 -3.18 -25.66
N ASP A 684 19.09 -3.21 -24.81
CA ASP A 684 19.10 -3.97 -23.57
C ASP A 684 18.29 -3.24 -22.47
N LEU A 685 17.14 -3.80 -22.10
CA LEU A 685 16.20 -3.22 -21.14
C LEU A 685 16.78 -3.02 -19.72
N ARG A 686 17.93 -3.62 -19.40
CA ARG A 686 18.57 -3.52 -18.08
C ARG A 686 19.24 -2.18 -17.82
N PHE A 687 19.69 -1.52 -18.88
CA PHE A 687 20.48 -0.28 -18.80
C PHE A 687 19.70 0.96 -19.23
N VAL A 688 18.40 0.81 -19.47
CA VAL A 688 17.50 1.92 -19.80
C VAL A 688 16.58 2.24 -18.62
N GLU A 689 16.00 3.42 -18.64
CA GLU A 689 15.14 3.96 -17.58
C GLU A 689 13.93 3.07 -17.23
N PHE A 690 13.34 2.38 -18.21
CA PHE A 690 12.18 1.52 -18.01
C PHE A 690 12.50 0.06 -18.30
N ASN A 691 12.16 -0.81 -17.36
CA ASN A 691 12.32 -2.26 -17.49
C ASN A 691 11.35 -2.91 -18.50
N ASN A 692 10.49 -2.11 -19.15
CA ASN A 692 9.52 -2.57 -20.13
C ASN A 692 9.29 -1.52 -21.23
N PHE A 693 9.04 -1.99 -22.45
CA PHE A 693 8.78 -1.11 -23.59
C PHE A 693 7.42 -0.42 -23.51
N GLN A 694 6.42 -1.02 -22.85
CA GLN A 694 5.08 -0.42 -22.73
C GLN A 694 5.10 0.87 -21.92
N THR A 695 5.83 0.93 -20.79
CA THR A 695 5.91 2.17 -19.98
C THR A 695 6.66 3.26 -20.74
N HIS A 696 7.74 2.89 -21.44
CA HIS A 696 8.48 3.82 -22.29
C HIS A 696 7.58 4.41 -23.38
N ALA A 697 6.83 3.58 -24.10
CA ALA A 697 5.89 4.02 -25.13
C ALA A 697 4.80 4.93 -24.55
N LEU A 698 4.19 4.53 -23.42
CA LEU A 698 3.14 5.30 -22.76
C LEU A 698 3.63 6.71 -22.37
N TYR A 699 4.78 6.82 -21.71
CA TYR A 699 5.31 8.12 -21.28
C TYR A 699 5.77 8.96 -22.45
N SER A 700 6.36 8.35 -23.49
CA SER A 700 6.74 9.06 -24.72
C SER A 700 5.53 9.67 -25.41
N ILE A 701 4.43 8.91 -25.55
CA ILE A 701 3.18 9.40 -26.12
C ILE A 701 2.59 10.52 -25.24
N CYS A 702 2.59 10.36 -23.92
CA CYS A 702 2.07 11.41 -23.03
C CYS A 702 2.89 12.71 -23.11
N ILE A 703 4.23 12.63 -23.20
CA ILE A 703 5.10 13.78 -23.37
C ILE A 703 4.79 14.49 -24.70
N GLU A 704 4.65 13.71 -25.78
CA GLU A 704 4.33 14.24 -27.11
C GLU A 704 2.96 14.94 -27.12
N LEU A 705 1.91 14.30 -26.58
CA LEU A 705 0.57 14.88 -26.45
C LEU A 705 0.55 16.17 -25.62
N MET A 706 1.27 16.22 -24.49
CA MET A 706 1.39 17.44 -23.68
C MET A 706 2.15 18.57 -24.40
N SER A 707 3.06 18.22 -25.31
CA SER A 707 3.90 19.17 -26.07
C SER A 707 3.22 19.79 -27.30
N LEU A 708 2.05 19.29 -27.71
CA LEU A 708 1.29 19.82 -28.84
C LEU A 708 0.87 21.29 -28.64
N PRO A 709 0.86 22.14 -29.67
CA PRO A 709 0.43 23.54 -29.57
C PRO A 709 -1.10 23.72 -29.47
N VAL A 710 -1.86 22.64 -29.25
CA VAL A 710 -3.33 22.61 -29.22
C VAL A 710 -3.85 22.71 -27.78
N GLY A 711 -5.09 23.15 -27.61
CA GLY A 711 -5.78 23.19 -26.32
C GLY A 711 -5.94 21.80 -25.70
N VAL A 712 -5.93 21.75 -24.37
CA VAL A 712 -6.03 20.51 -23.58
C VAL A 712 -7.33 19.76 -23.85
N VAL A 713 -8.44 20.51 -23.97
CA VAL A 713 -9.78 19.99 -24.26
C VAL A 713 -9.83 19.35 -25.65
N ASP A 714 -9.18 19.94 -26.64
CA ASP A 714 -9.17 19.43 -28.02
C ASP A 714 -8.41 18.10 -28.12
N VAL A 715 -7.28 17.98 -27.40
CA VAL A 715 -6.53 16.71 -27.33
C VAL A 715 -7.38 15.61 -26.67
N GLY A 716 -8.08 15.92 -25.58
CA GLY A 716 -8.99 14.97 -24.94
C GLY A 716 -10.16 14.57 -25.86
N ASN A 717 -10.76 15.54 -26.56
CA ASN A 717 -11.81 15.29 -27.55
C ASN A 717 -11.32 14.39 -28.69
N ALA A 718 -10.11 14.63 -29.22
CA ALA A 718 -9.53 13.81 -30.28
C ALA A 718 -9.33 12.35 -29.84
N LEU A 719 -8.83 12.14 -28.61
CA LEU A 719 -8.65 10.79 -28.04
C LEU A 719 -9.97 10.05 -27.83
N VAL A 720 -11.02 10.74 -27.35
CA VAL A 720 -12.36 10.15 -27.23
C VAL A 720 -12.92 9.84 -28.63
N THR A 721 -12.73 10.75 -29.59
CA THR A 721 -13.23 10.65 -30.97
C THR A 721 -12.73 9.39 -31.69
N LEU A 722 -11.50 8.95 -31.41
CA LEU A 722 -10.93 7.72 -31.97
C LEU A 722 -11.74 6.45 -31.66
N VAL A 723 -12.46 6.43 -30.54
CA VAL A 723 -13.30 5.29 -30.12
C VAL A 723 -14.77 5.52 -30.50
N THR A 724 -15.23 6.77 -30.46
CA THR A 724 -16.64 7.10 -30.76
C THR A 724 -16.95 7.09 -32.26
N HIS A 725 -15.98 7.46 -33.09
CA HIS A 725 -16.06 7.34 -34.54
C HIS A 725 -15.10 6.23 -34.96
N TRP A 726 -15.61 5.19 -35.62
CA TRP A 726 -14.78 4.09 -36.11
C TRP A 726 -13.73 4.63 -37.08
N HIS A 727 -12.53 4.91 -36.55
CA HIS A 727 -11.43 5.37 -37.37
C HIS A 727 -10.98 4.25 -38.31
N SER A 728 -10.54 4.58 -39.52
CA SER A 728 -10.11 3.59 -40.53
C SER A 728 -8.98 2.65 -40.04
N LEU A 729 -8.19 3.10 -39.06
CA LEU A 729 -7.10 2.33 -38.44
C LEU A 729 -7.56 1.38 -37.31
N VAL A 730 -8.82 1.49 -36.86
CA VAL A 730 -9.39 0.71 -35.75
C VAL A 730 -10.10 -0.51 -36.33
N ASP A 731 -9.42 -1.66 -36.31
CA ASP A 731 -10.06 -2.93 -36.67
C ASP A 731 -10.95 -3.43 -35.53
N LYS A 732 -12.16 -3.92 -35.86
CA LYS A 732 -13.20 -4.38 -34.93
C LYS A 732 -12.74 -5.55 -34.03
N ASN A 733 -11.73 -6.31 -34.47
CA ASN A 733 -11.13 -7.37 -33.66
C ASN A 733 -10.14 -6.87 -32.60
N THR A 734 -9.61 -5.66 -32.77
CA THR A 734 -8.57 -5.08 -31.91
C THR A 734 -9.07 -4.00 -30.95
N VAL A 735 -10.36 -3.69 -30.99
CA VAL A 735 -10.96 -2.53 -30.32
C VAL A 735 -10.75 -2.55 -28.81
N MET A 736 -10.75 -3.73 -28.19
CA MET A 736 -10.47 -3.87 -26.76
C MET A 736 -9.05 -3.42 -26.41
N TYR A 737 -8.07 -3.61 -27.30
CA TYR A 737 -6.72 -3.07 -27.12
C TYR A 737 -6.68 -1.55 -27.29
N TRP A 738 -7.47 -0.99 -28.21
CA TRP A 738 -7.61 0.46 -28.36
C TRP A 738 -8.22 1.12 -27.13
N VAL A 739 -9.33 0.57 -26.63
CA VAL A 739 -10.01 1.03 -25.41
C VAL A 739 -9.06 0.95 -24.20
N ASN A 740 -8.31 -0.15 -24.07
CA ASN A 740 -7.31 -0.31 -23.02
C ASN A 740 -6.15 0.70 -23.12
N ALA A 741 -5.60 0.89 -24.32
CA ALA A 741 -4.52 1.84 -24.58
C ALA A 741 -4.93 3.29 -24.30
N ILE A 742 -6.12 3.68 -24.73
CA ILE A 742 -6.68 5.02 -24.47
C ILE A 742 -6.96 5.21 -22.98
N GLY A 743 -7.47 4.19 -22.30
CA GLY A 743 -7.62 4.20 -20.84
C GLY A 743 -6.31 4.45 -20.09
N LEU A 744 -5.21 3.81 -20.53
CA LEU A 744 -3.86 4.02 -19.99
C LEU A 744 -3.31 5.42 -20.28
N ILE A 745 -3.52 5.93 -21.50
CA ILE A 745 -3.07 7.29 -21.88
C ILE A 745 -3.80 8.34 -21.04
N PHE A 746 -5.12 8.23 -20.93
CA PHE A 746 -5.91 9.10 -20.08
C PHE A 746 -5.39 9.05 -18.64
N SER A 747 -5.25 7.88 -18.01
CA SER A 747 -4.79 7.81 -16.61
C SER A 747 -3.39 8.39 -16.38
N ALA A 748 -2.55 8.40 -17.41
CA ALA A 748 -1.21 8.99 -17.39
C ALA A 748 -1.18 10.50 -17.66
N LEU A 749 -2.18 11.08 -18.33
CA LEU A 749 -2.28 12.52 -18.59
C LEU A 749 -2.70 13.31 -17.32
N PRO A 750 -2.51 14.65 -17.30
CA PRO A 750 -3.07 15.53 -16.28
C PRO A 750 -4.61 15.52 -16.24
N ILE A 751 -5.18 15.86 -15.07
CA ILE A 751 -6.64 15.87 -14.84
C ILE A 751 -7.39 16.75 -15.86
N SER A 752 -6.81 17.86 -16.30
CA SER A 752 -7.39 18.79 -17.28
C SER A 752 -7.79 18.10 -18.59
N TYR A 753 -7.09 17.03 -18.99
CA TYR A 753 -7.39 16.27 -20.22
C TYR A 753 -8.62 15.36 -20.09
N MET A 754 -9.14 15.15 -18.87
CA MET A 754 -10.29 14.27 -18.60
C MET A 754 -11.64 14.97 -18.75
N GLU A 755 -11.67 16.30 -18.78
CA GLU A 755 -12.92 17.04 -18.87
C GLU A 755 -13.77 16.64 -20.09
N PRO A 756 -13.21 16.54 -21.32
CA PRO A 756 -13.92 16.03 -22.49
C PRO A 756 -14.55 14.65 -22.30
N PHE A 757 -13.88 13.77 -21.56
CA PHE A 757 -14.35 12.42 -21.29
C PHE A 757 -15.61 12.45 -20.42
N TYR A 758 -15.63 13.23 -19.33
CA TYR A 758 -16.82 13.39 -18.49
C TYR A 758 -17.96 14.12 -19.21
N GLN A 759 -17.64 15.09 -20.06
CA GLN A 759 -18.63 15.74 -20.93
C GLN A 759 -19.24 14.76 -21.92
N THR A 760 -18.45 13.84 -22.49
CA THR A 760 -18.97 12.81 -23.41
C THR A 760 -19.95 11.86 -22.72
N ILE A 761 -19.70 11.49 -21.46
CA ILE A 761 -20.67 10.68 -20.67
C ILE A 761 -21.99 11.46 -20.50
N LEU A 762 -21.91 12.74 -20.16
CA LEU A 762 -23.08 13.59 -19.99
C LEU A 762 -23.88 13.75 -21.29
N THR A 763 -23.20 14.00 -22.41
CA THR A 763 -23.86 14.07 -23.73
C THR A 763 -24.52 12.75 -24.10
N THR A 764 -23.92 11.62 -23.74
CA THR A 764 -24.49 10.29 -23.97
C THR A 764 -25.76 10.10 -23.15
N LEU A 765 -25.75 10.45 -21.85
CA LEU A 765 -26.93 10.40 -20.97
C LEU A 765 -28.10 11.25 -21.48
N CYS A 766 -27.80 12.42 -22.08
CA CYS A 766 -28.80 13.33 -22.63
C CYS A 766 -29.24 12.99 -24.07
N SER A 767 -28.60 12.03 -24.73
CA SER A 767 -28.84 11.74 -26.14
C SER A 767 -30.00 10.77 -26.38
N ASP A 768 -30.63 10.87 -27.55
CA ASP A 768 -31.69 9.96 -27.99
C ASP A 768 -31.23 8.50 -28.14
N HIS A 769 -29.91 8.26 -28.21
CA HIS A 769 -29.32 6.93 -28.26
C HIS A 769 -29.61 6.11 -26.99
N MET A 770 -29.94 6.74 -25.86
CA MET A 770 -30.35 6.01 -24.65
C MET A 770 -31.67 5.25 -24.84
N ASN A 771 -32.53 5.71 -25.74
CA ASN A 771 -33.78 5.03 -26.06
C ASN A 771 -33.56 3.66 -26.73
N SER A 772 -32.40 3.46 -27.37
CA SER A 772 -32.08 2.19 -28.02
C SER A 772 -31.87 1.04 -27.03
N ILE A 773 -31.73 1.33 -25.73
CA ILE A 773 -31.35 0.36 -24.68
C ILE A 773 -32.56 -0.11 -23.87
N ASN A 774 -33.68 0.60 -23.90
CA ASN A 774 -34.87 0.43 -23.05
C ASN A 774 -35.64 -0.91 -23.14
N THR A 775 -35.24 -1.83 -24.04
CA THR A 775 -35.91 -3.12 -24.24
C THR A 775 -35.12 -4.30 -23.66
N ASP A 776 -33.80 -4.17 -23.49
CA ASP A 776 -32.93 -5.21 -22.90
C ASP A 776 -31.56 -4.60 -22.54
N VAL A 777 -31.48 -3.97 -21.35
CA VAL A 777 -30.34 -3.11 -20.97
C VAL A 777 -29.04 -3.90 -20.84
N SER A 778 -29.03 -4.99 -20.07
CA SER A 778 -27.84 -5.77 -19.76
C SER A 778 -27.19 -6.38 -21.02
N ASN A 779 -27.99 -6.98 -21.91
CA ASN A 779 -27.47 -7.58 -23.15
C ASN A 779 -27.05 -6.54 -24.19
N LYS A 780 -27.61 -5.33 -24.17
CA LYS A 780 -27.25 -4.25 -25.12
C LYS A 780 -26.01 -3.47 -24.68
N LEU A 781 -25.65 -3.54 -23.40
CA LEU A 781 -24.47 -2.91 -22.83
C LEU A 781 -23.22 -3.80 -22.85
N ASP A 782 -23.35 -5.10 -23.12
CA ASP A 782 -22.20 -5.99 -23.35
C ASP A 782 -21.50 -5.65 -24.67
N PHE A 783 -20.44 -4.85 -24.57
CA PHE A 783 -19.70 -4.39 -25.73
C PHE A 783 -18.94 -5.51 -26.45
N GLU A 784 -18.39 -6.50 -25.73
CA GLU A 784 -17.58 -7.56 -26.36
C GLU A 784 -18.45 -8.48 -27.22
N LYS A 785 -19.61 -8.89 -26.69
CA LYS A 785 -20.57 -9.71 -27.43
C LYS A 785 -21.11 -8.97 -28.65
N ARG A 786 -21.43 -7.68 -28.52
CA ARG A 786 -21.95 -6.86 -29.64
C ARG A 786 -20.89 -6.59 -30.71
N SER A 787 -19.65 -6.32 -30.30
CA SER A 787 -18.52 -6.15 -31.22
C SER A 787 -18.29 -7.41 -32.06
N LYS A 788 -18.40 -8.61 -31.46
CA LYS A 788 -18.30 -9.90 -32.18
C LYS A 788 -19.49 -10.14 -33.13
N LEU A 789 -20.67 -9.63 -32.79
CA LEU A 789 -21.89 -9.72 -33.60
C LEU A 789 -21.99 -8.62 -34.67
N MET A 790 -20.99 -7.74 -34.78
CA MET A 790 -20.96 -6.58 -35.70
C MET A 790 -22.09 -5.56 -35.50
N GLU A 791 -22.77 -5.59 -34.35
CA GLU A 791 -23.82 -4.63 -34.00
C GLU A 791 -23.24 -3.47 -33.19
N ASP A 792 -23.36 -2.25 -33.71
CA ASP A 792 -22.81 -1.07 -33.05
C ASP A 792 -23.82 -0.42 -32.10
N CYS A 793 -23.53 -0.48 -30.80
CA CYS A 793 -24.28 0.22 -29.75
C CYS A 793 -23.42 1.37 -29.19
N TYR A 794 -23.82 2.62 -29.44
CA TYR A 794 -23.05 3.80 -29.01
C TYR A 794 -22.84 3.88 -27.49
N PRO A 795 -23.86 3.72 -26.63
CA PRO A 795 -23.64 3.81 -25.18
C PRO A 795 -22.83 2.64 -24.60
N ALA A 796 -22.87 1.45 -25.22
CA ALA A 796 -22.03 0.32 -24.81
C ALA A 796 -20.53 0.60 -25.07
N ARG A 797 -20.20 1.29 -26.17
CA ARG A 797 -18.82 1.74 -26.47
C ARG A 797 -18.30 2.72 -25.43
N ILE A 798 -19.11 3.72 -25.09
CA ILE A 798 -18.76 4.70 -24.05
C ILE A 798 -18.62 4.00 -22.70
N LEU A 799 -19.48 3.04 -22.37
CA LEU A 799 -19.39 2.25 -21.14
C LEU A 799 -18.06 1.50 -21.05
N ALA A 800 -17.66 0.81 -22.13
CA ALA A 800 -16.38 0.09 -22.18
C ALA A 800 -15.18 1.04 -22.03
N LEU A 801 -15.23 2.22 -22.67
CA LEU A 801 -14.21 3.25 -22.50
C LEU A 801 -14.13 3.76 -21.06
N CYS A 802 -15.28 4.00 -20.42
CA CYS A 802 -15.32 4.43 -19.03
C CYS A 802 -14.71 3.39 -18.09
N HIS A 803 -15.05 2.12 -18.31
CA HIS A 803 -14.49 1.03 -17.53
C HIS A 803 -12.97 0.94 -17.68
N ALA A 804 -12.43 1.08 -18.89
CA ALA A 804 -10.99 1.07 -19.11
C ALA A 804 -10.28 2.28 -18.47
N VAL A 805 -10.83 3.50 -18.62
CA VAL A 805 -10.25 4.71 -18.01
C VAL A 805 -10.25 4.59 -16.48
N TRP A 806 -11.36 4.21 -15.87
CA TRP A 806 -11.45 4.10 -14.41
C TRP A 806 -10.66 2.91 -13.85
N LEU A 807 -10.51 1.81 -14.60
CA LEU A 807 -9.65 0.70 -14.22
C LEU A 807 -8.19 1.14 -14.05
N HIS A 808 -7.68 1.96 -14.99
CA HIS A 808 -6.29 2.44 -14.98
C HIS A 808 -6.07 3.70 -14.15
N SER A 809 -7.14 4.42 -13.79
CA SER A 809 -7.08 5.66 -13.02
C SER A 809 -6.56 5.42 -11.60
N ALA A 810 -5.72 6.33 -11.08
CA ALA A 810 -5.31 6.29 -9.68
C ALA A 810 -6.46 6.73 -8.74
N SER A 811 -6.38 6.37 -7.45
CA SER A 811 -7.38 6.73 -6.43
C SER A 811 -7.70 8.23 -6.34
N GLY A 812 -6.73 9.09 -6.69
CA GLY A 812 -6.92 10.54 -6.82
C GLY A 812 -7.84 10.95 -7.96
N TYR A 813 -7.72 10.32 -9.14
CA TYR A 813 -8.53 10.61 -10.33
C TYR A 813 -9.99 10.16 -10.15
N LEU A 814 -10.21 9.10 -9.38
CA LEU A 814 -11.55 8.59 -9.08
C LEU A 814 -12.38 9.59 -8.24
N GLN A 815 -11.76 10.54 -7.53
CA GLN A 815 -12.47 11.61 -6.80
C GLN A 815 -13.35 12.50 -7.69
N LEU A 816 -13.08 12.56 -8.99
CA LEU A 816 -13.88 13.33 -9.93
C LEU A 816 -15.25 12.69 -10.19
N LEU A 817 -15.39 11.37 -9.98
CA LEU A 817 -16.63 10.66 -10.27
C LEU A 817 -17.80 11.05 -9.35
N PRO A 818 -17.70 11.06 -8.00
CA PRO A 818 -18.80 11.52 -7.13
C PRO A 818 -19.05 13.01 -7.29
N GLN A 819 -18.01 13.79 -7.57
CA GLN A 819 -18.17 15.21 -7.87
C GLN A 819 -19.02 15.38 -9.13
N ALA A 820 -18.72 14.65 -10.21
CA ALA A 820 -19.50 14.65 -11.44
C ALA A 820 -20.93 14.12 -11.20
N LEU A 821 -21.09 13.02 -10.46
CA LEU A 821 -22.38 12.45 -10.10
C LEU A 821 -23.26 13.52 -9.43
N ARG A 822 -22.79 14.13 -8.34
CA ARG A 822 -23.55 15.13 -7.56
C ARG A 822 -23.84 16.42 -8.31
N SER A 823 -22.83 16.99 -8.96
CA SER A 823 -22.93 18.33 -9.55
C SER A 823 -23.54 18.33 -10.94
N THR A 824 -23.35 17.26 -11.72
CA THR A 824 -23.74 17.24 -13.14
C THR A 824 -24.71 16.12 -13.49
N TRP A 825 -24.59 14.89 -12.97
CA TRP A 825 -25.42 13.78 -13.49
C TRP A 825 -26.78 13.65 -12.80
N ILE A 826 -26.87 13.81 -11.47
CA ILE A 826 -28.14 13.72 -10.70
C ILE A 826 -29.27 14.55 -11.32
N PRO A 827 -29.06 15.80 -11.79
CA PRO A 827 -30.12 16.60 -12.38
C PRO A 827 -30.73 16.04 -13.68
N HIS A 828 -29.95 15.28 -14.46
CA HIS A 828 -30.32 14.84 -15.81
C HIS A 828 -30.82 13.39 -15.90
N VAL A 829 -30.57 12.56 -14.88
CA VAL A 829 -31.00 11.16 -14.85
C VAL A 829 -32.47 11.08 -14.44
N ARG A 830 -33.36 10.87 -15.42
CA ARG A 830 -34.81 10.94 -15.27
C ARG A 830 -35.56 9.68 -15.72
N SER A 831 -34.94 8.86 -16.56
CA SER A 831 -35.51 7.61 -17.05
C SER A 831 -34.89 6.37 -16.42
N GLU A 832 -35.63 5.27 -16.41
CA GLU A 832 -35.17 3.96 -15.94
C GLU A 832 -33.90 3.48 -16.69
N GLY A 833 -33.84 3.65 -18.01
CA GLY A 833 -32.68 3.27 -18.82
C GLY A 833 -31.41 4.09 -18.49
N GLN A 834 -31.55 5.39 -18.21
CA GLN A 834 -30.43 6.23 -17.77
C GLN A 834 -29.93 5.81 -16.39
N PHE A 835 -30.83 5.51 -15.46
CA PHE A 835 -30.45 5.05 -14.12
C PHE A 835 -29.67 3.74 -14.17
N LEU A 836 -30.18 2.75 -14.92
CA LEU A 836 -29.49 1.47 -15.10
C LEU A 836 -28.10 1.65 -15.74
N TYR A 837 -27.96 2.57 -16.70
CA TYR A 837 -26.66 2.88 -17.30
C TYR A 837 -25.66 3.43 -16.27
N VAL A 838 -26.10 4.33 -15.39
CA VAL A 838 -25.26 4.83 -14.29
C VAL A 838 -24.88 3.70 -13.31
N CYS A 839 -25.81 2.79 -13.01
CA CYS A 839 -25.50 1.60 -12.21
C CYS A 839 -24.42 0.73 -12.89
N HIS A 840 -24.53 0.48 -14.19
CA HIS A 840 -23.51 -0.26 -14.96
C HIS A 840 -22.15 0.45 -15.03
N LEU A 841 -22.13 1.79 -15.02
CA LEU A 841 -20.89 2.56 -14.95
C LEU A 841 -20.18 2.35 -13.60
N VAL A 842 -20.92 2.44 -12.50
CA VAL A 842 -20.34 2.53 -11.15
C VAL A 842 -20.13 1.16 -10.49
N ALA A 843 -21.03 0.20 -10.73
CA ALA A 843 -21.05 -1.09 -10.03
C ALA A 843 -19.71 -1.85 -10.05
N PRO A 844 -18.99 -1.99 -11.18
CA PRO A 844 -17.73 -2.74 -11.21
C PRO A 844 -16.62 -2.17 -10.32
N PHE A 845 -16.71 -0.88 -9.97
CA PHE A 845 -15.69 -0.18 -9.21
C PHE A 845 -16.00 -0.06 -7.71
N LEU A 846 -17.19 -0.49 -7.25
CA LEU A 846 -17.60 -0.40 -5.84
C LEU A 846 -16.63 -1.13 -4.89
N GLN A 847 -16.16 -2.31 -5.28
CA GLN A 847 -15.17 -3.06 -4.50
C GLN A 847 -13.85 -2.28 -4.37
N ARG A 848 -13.40 -1.68 -5.48
CA ARG A 848 -12.18 -0.87 -5.49
C ARG A 848 -12.33 0.37 -4.62
N PHE A 849 -13.45 1.07 -4.74
CA PHE A 849 -13.77 2.22 -3.91
C PHE A 849 -13.79 1.85 -2.43
N TYR A 850 -14.37 0.69 -2.08
CA TYR A 850 -14.43 0.23 -0.71
C TYR A 850 -13.04 -0.08 -0.13
N GLN A 851 -12.19 -0.76 -0.90
CA GLN A 851 -10.82 -1.12 -0.49
C GLN A 851 -9.89 0.10 -0.38
N GLU A 852 -9.97 1.04 -1.33
CA GLU A 852 -9.09 2.22 -1.34
C GLU A 852 -9.60 3.34 -0.43
N ARG A 853 -10.91 3.64 -0.43
CA ARG A 853 -11.56 4.72 0.33
C ARG A 853 -13.04 4.44 0.62
N THR A 854 -13.34 3.79 1.74
CA THR A 854 -14.71 3.45 2.18
C THR A 854 -15.73 4.59 2.11
N LYS A 855 -15.34 5.82 2.49
CA LYS A 855 -16.22 7.01 2.43
C LYS A 855 -16.77 7.26 1.02
N PHE A 856 -15.96 7.01 -0.01
CA PHE A 856 -16.34 7.22 -1.40
C PHE A 856 -17.48 6.29 -1.83
N THR A 857 -17.44 5.03 -1.41
CA THR A 857 -18.52 4.07 -1.64
C THR A 857 -19.82 4.50 -0.95
N MET A 858 -19.72 5.06 0.27
CA MET A 858 -20.87 5.60 0.99
C MET A 858 -21.49 6.78 0.23
N ASP A 859 -20.65 7.75 -0.16
CA ASP A 859 -21.04 8.96 -0.90
C ASP A 859 -21.75 8.62 -2.23
N ILE A 860 -21.21 7.67 -2.99
CA ILE A 860 -21.84 7.18 -4.23
C ILE A 860 -23.16 6.49 -3.94
N THR A 861 -23.23 5.66 -2.89
CA THR A 861 -24.46 4.92 -2.56
C THR A 861 -25.59 5.88 -2.22
N THR A 862 -25.32 6.93 -1.45
CA THR A 862 -26.31 7.98 -1.17
C THR A 862 -26.75 8.71 -2.44
N ASP A 863 -25.82 9.00 -3.36
CA ASP A 863 -26.13 9.65 -4.63
C ASP A 863 -27.01 8.76 -5.52
N LEU A 864 -26.78 7.44 -5.53
CA LEU A 864 -27.61 6.48 -6.26
C LEU A 864 -29.03 6.38 -5.70
N TYR A 865 -29.21 6.41 -4.37
CA TYR A 865 -30.55 6.48 -3.77
C TYR A 865 -31.27 7.78 -4.13
N GLN A 866 -30.55 8.91 -4.18
CA GLN A 866 -31.13 10.18 -4.60
C GLN A 866 -31.56 10.16 -6.08
N MET A 867 -30.76 9.53 -6.96
CA MET A 867 -31.15 9.34 -8.36
C MET A 867 -32.37 8.42 -8.49
N LEU A 868 -32.43 7.33 -7.72
CA LEU A 868 -33.57 6.42 -7.70
C LEU A 868 -34.86 7.18 -7.38
N TYR A 869 -34.83 8.05 -6.38
CA TYR A 869 -35.97 8.89 -6.01
C TYR A 869 -36.39 9.84 -7.15
N ASN A 870 -35.44 10.52 -7.80
CA ASN A 870 -35.75 11.43 -8.90
C ASN A 870 -36.41 10.71 -10.09
N VAL A 871 -35.93 9.51 -10.42
CA VAL A 871 -36.48 8.68 -11.50
C VAL A 871 -37.84 8.10 -11.12
N ASP A 872 -38.01 7.70 -9.85
CA ASP A 872 -39.28 7.18 -9.35
C ASP A 872 -40.43 8.20 -9.44
N CYS A 873 -40.11 9.49 -9.30
CA CYS A 873 -41.06 10.59 -9.44
C CYS A 873 -41.54 10.81 -10.88
N GLU A 874 -40.76 10.40 -11.89
CA GLU A 874 -41.04 10.70 -13.31
C GLU A 874 -41.50 9.48 -14.10
N VAL A 875 -41.09 8.27 -13.69
CA VAL A 875 -41.43 7.03 -14.39
C VAL A 875 -42.81 6.50 -13.96
N GLY A 876 -43.69 6.22 -14.93
CA GLY A 876 -45.01 5.62 -14.64
C GLY A 876 -44.92 4.19 -14.11
N ASN A 877 -44.25 3.29 -14.83
CA ASN A 877 -44.09 1.87 -14.48
C ASN A 877 -42.63 1.43 -14.63
N TRP A 878 -42.09 0.73 -13.62
CA TRP A 878 -40.75 0.13 -13.65
C TRP A 878 -40.77 -1.23 -14.35
N LYS A 879 -39.77 -1.52 -15.21
CA LYS A 879 -39.58 -2.82 -15.86
C LYS A 879 -38.56 -3.71 -15.15
N TYR A 880 -37.54 -3.11 -14.53
CA TYR A 880 -36.38 -3.78 -13.92
C TYR A 880 -36.31 -3.55 -12.40
N GLU A 881 -37.46 -3.39 -11.76
CA GLU A 881 -37.57 -3.08 -10.33
C GLU A 881 -36.81 -4.09 -9.45
N ASP A 882 -36.95 -5.38 -9.72
CA ASP A 882 -36.29 -6.45 -8.94
C ASP A 882 -34.76 -6.39 -9.05
N LEU A 883 -34.24 -6.19 -10.26
CA LEU A 883 -32.80 -6.10 -10.52
C LEU A 883 -32.18 -4.91 -9.76
N ILE A 884 -32.88 -3.77 -9.72
CA ILE A 884 -32.43 -2.58 -9.00
C ILE A 884 -32.40 -2.84 -7.49
N CYS A 885 -33.45 -3.47 -6.95
CA CYS A 885 -33.50 -3.85 -5.54
C CYS A 885 -32.38 -4.83 -5.17
N ASP A 886 -32.15 -5.87 -5.98
CA ASP A 886 -31.08 -6.85 -5.79
C ASP A 886 -29.71 -6.18 -5.78
N PHE A 887 -29.47 -5.22 -6.68
CA PHE A 887 -28.26 -4.41 -6.68
C PHE A 887 -28.08 -3.65 -5.38
N PHE A 888 -29.11 -2.95 -4.88
CA PHE A 888 -29.00 -2.23 -3.60
C PHE A 888 -28.78 -3.16 -2.39
N TYR A 889 -29.37 -4.36 -2.39
CA TYR A 889 -29.07 -5.38 -1.39
C TYR A 889 -27.62 -5.86 -1.48
N HIS A 890 -27.13 -6.12 -2.69
CA HIS A 890 -25.72 -6.45 -2.91
C HIS A 890 -24.79 -5.36 -2.36
N VAL A 891 -25.07 -4.08 -2.66
CA VAL A 891 -24.29 -2.94 -2.16
C VAL A 891 -24.32 -2.84 -0.63
N LYS A 892 -25.50 -3.05 -0.02
CA LYS A 892 -25.66 -3.08 1.44
C LYS A 892 -24.81 -4.19 2.07
N TYR A 893 -24.99 -5.44 1.64
CA TYR A 893 -24.36 -6.58 2.33
C TYR A 893 -22.87 -6.72 2.05
N MET A 894 -22.39 -6.32 0.85
CA MET A 894 -20.99 -6.48 0.48
C MET A 894 -20.11 -5.29 0.87
N TYR A 895 -20.66 -4.06 0.90
CA TYR A 895 -19.84 -2.85 1.03
C TYR A 895 -20.28 -1.93 2.18
N VAL A 896 -21.52 -1.47 2.18
CA VAL A 896 -21.90 -0.30 3.00
C VAL A 896 -22.40 -0.67 4.40
N GLY A 897 -23.00 -1.86 4.54
CA GLY A 897 -23.65 -2.30 5.76
C GLY A 897 -24.71 -1.30 6.21
N ASP A 898 -24.62 -0.87 7.48
CA ASP A 898 -25.55 0.09 8.08
C ASP A 898 -25.04 1.55 8.03
N SER A 899 -23.94 1.81 7.32
CA SER A 899 -23.25 3.12 7.38
C SER A 899 -24.05 4.28 6.76
N VAL A 900 -24.85 4.01 5.72
CA VAL A 900 -25.71 5.00 5.04
C VAL A 900 -27.16 4.99 5.52
N ARG A 901 -27.43 4.27 6.61
CA ARG A 901 -28.80 4.02 7.08
C ARG A 901 -29.60 5.31 7.31
N GLN A 902 -28.98 6.34 7.89
CA GLN A 902 -29.66 7.60 8.19
C GLN A 902 -30.18 8.30 6.93
N ASP A 903 -29.47 8.15 5.81
CA ASP A 903 -29.87 8.75 4.53
C ASP A 903 -30.87 7.84 3.79
N THR A 904 -30.71 6.52 3.86
CA THR A 904 -31.67 5.58 3.28
C THR A 904 -33.02 5.60 3.98
N ASP A 905 -33.04 5.73 5.31
CA ASP A 905 -34.26 5.81 6.12
C ASP A 905 -35.05 7.10 5.82
N ARG A 906 -34.40 8.12 5.21
CA ARG A 906 -35.08 9.34 4.71
C ARG A 906 -35.68 9.14 3.31
N ILE A 907 -34.94 8.47 2.41
CA ILE A 907 -35.32 8.36 1.00
C ILE A 907 -36.34 7.23 0.76
N ILE A 908 -36.17 6.06 1.39
CA ILE A 908 -37.01 4.88 1.16
C ILE A 908 -38.51 5.16 1.40
N PRO A 909 -38.94 5.87 2.47
CA PRO A 909 -40.35 6.20 2.68
C PRO A 909 -40.94 7.14 1.62
N MET A 910 -40.11 7.83 0.84
CA MET A 910 -40.55 8.74 -0.23
C MET A 910 -40.72 8.03 -1.57
N LEU A 911 -40.28 6.78 -1.71
CA LEU A 911 -40.44 5.96 -2.91
C LEU A 911 -41.87 5.38 -3.02
N ARG A 912 -42.25 4.88 -4.19
CA ARG A 912 -43.54 4.18 -4.36
C ARG A 912 -43.68 2.92 -3.50
N PRO A 913 -44.92 2.48 -3.19
CA PRO A 913 -45.17 1.34 -2.29
C PRO A 913 -44.52 0.01 -2.71
N SER A 914 -44.40 -0.26 -4.02
CA SER A 914 -43.79 -1.49 -4.53
C SER A 914 -42.29 -1.55 -4.20
N LEU A 915 -41.56 -0.45 -4.42
CA LEU A 915 -40.15 -0.30 -4.07
C LEU A 915 -39.95 -0.33 -2.55
N GLN A 916 -40.83 0.31 -1.78
CA GLN A 916 -40.79 0.24 -0.31
C GLN A 916 -40.90 -1.21 0.19
N GLN A 917 -41.82 -2.00 -0.38
CA GLN A 917 -42.00 -3.39 0.01
C GLN A 917 -40.77 -4.24 -0.32
N LYS A 918 -40.16 -4.02 -1.49
CA LYS A 918 -38.96 -4.76 -1.93
C LYS A 918 -37.71 -4.35 -1.15
N LEU A 919 -37.55 -3.06 -0.83
CA LEU A 919 -36.41 -2.51 -0.08
C LEU A 919 -36.59 -2.54 1.45
N ARG A 920 -37.65 -3.18 1.96
CA ARG A 920 -38.01 -3.17 3.39
C ARG A 920 -36.92 -3.65 4.35
N TYR A 921 -36.01 -4.53 3.88
CA TYR A 921 -34.93 -5.08 4.69
C TYR A 921 -33.66 -4.22 4.67
N ILE A 922 -33.66 -3.13 3.90
CA ILE A 922 -32.58 -2.13 3.94
C ILE A 922 -32.73 -1.27 5.20
N SER A 923 -33.95 -0.86 5.55
CA SER A 923 -34.29 -0.15 6.79
C SER A 923 -34.87 -1.12 7.83
N PHE A 924 -34.05 -1.66 8.74
CA PHE A 924 -34.59 -2.53 9.83
C PHE A 924 -35.34 -1.69 10.87
N ALA A 925 -36.64 -1.50 10.64
CA ALA A 925 -37.58 -1.02 11.64
C ALA A 925 -38.85 -1.88 11.59
N GLN A 926 -38.80 -3.10 12.15
CA GLN A 926 -39.85 -3.75 12.96
C GLN A 926 -39.51 -5.22 13.30
N GLY A 927 -39.37 -5.49 14.61
CA GLY A 927 -39.74 -6.73 15.31
C GLY A 927 -39.16 -8.08 14.87
N GLU A 928 -38.15 -8.57 15.59
CA GLU A 928 -37.99 -10.02 15.82
C GLU A 928 -37.96 -10.31 17.33
N GLN A 929 -39.10 -10.84 17.78
CA GLN A 929 -39.20 -11.75 18.91
C GLN A 929 -38.41 -13.01 18.56
N SER A 930 -37.23 -13.20 19.14
CA SER A 930 -36.67 -14.52 19.34
C SER A 930 -36.36 -14.70 20.82
N ALA A 931 -36.89 -15.79 21.36
CA ALA A 931 -36.84 -16.14 22.77
C ALA A 931 -35.38 -16.29 23.24
N GLY A 932 -34.90 -15.25 23.91
CA GLY A 932 -33.69 -15.25 24.71
C GLY A 932 -33.94 -14.29 25.87
N THR A 933 -34.15 -14.86 27.05
CA THR A 933 -34.25 -14.25 28.40
C THR A 933 -34.01 -12.73 28.52
N PRO A 934 -34.91 -11.97 29.18
CA PRO A 934 -34.68 -10.57 29.46
C PRO A 934 -33.58 -10.45 30.53
N PHE A 935 -32.38 -10.09 30.11
CA PHE A 935 -31.43 -9.40 30.98
C PHE A 935 -31.12 -8.05 30.35
N SER A 936 -32.15 -7.19 30.28
CA SER A 936 -31.90 -5.79 30.60
C SER A 936 -31.58 -5.76 32.09
N GLU A 937 -30.33 -5.96 32.46
CA GLU A 937 -29.87 -5.42 33.74
C GLU A 937 -30.29 -3.95 33.74
N MET A 938 -31.04 -3.53 34.75
CA MET A 938 -31.33 -2.11 35.00
C MET A 938 -30.05 -1.32 34.70
N ILE A 939 -30.08 -0.49 33.66
CA ILE A 939 -28.95 0.40 33.33
C ILE A 939 -28.63 1.13 34.63
N ASN A 940 -27.49 0.82 35.23
CA ASN A 940 -27.16 1.31 36.56
C ASN A 940 -27.14 2.84 36.50
N PRO A 941 -28.09 3.54 37.17
CA PRO A 941 -28.27 4.98 36.98
C PRO A 941 -27.02 5.76 37.39
N ILE A 942 -26.22 5.20 38.30
CA ILE A 942 -24.94 5.76 38.75
C ILE A 942 -23.92 5.76 37.60
N LYS A 943 -23.83 4.68 36.82
CA LYS A 943 -22.92 4.59 35.67
C LYS A 943 -23.37 5.45 34.50
N LEU A 944 -24.68 5.55 34.26
CA LEU A 944 -25.22 6.44 33.23
C LEU A 944 -24.91 7.91 33.55
N LEU A 945 -25.14 8.33 34.80
CA LEU A 945 -24.76 9.66 35.28
C LEU A 945 -23.24 9.89 35.19
N GLY A 946 -22.45 8.87 35.55
CA GLY A 946 -21.00 8.90 35.46
C GLY A 946 -20.48 9.12 34.04
N ILE A 947 -21.06 8.46 33.04
CA ILE A 947 -20.70 8.69 31.62
C ILE A 947 -21.13 10.05 31.12
N GLN A 948 -22.32 10.55 31.52
CA GLN A 948 -22.73 11.91 31.19
C GLN A 948 -21.75 12.95 31.77
N MET A 949 -21.26 12.72 32.99
CA MET A 949 -20.23 13.56 33.60
C MET A 949 -18.90 13.50 32.84
N VAL A 950 -18.47 12.32 32.35
CA VAL A 950 -17.25 12.18 31.52
C VAL A 950 -17.38 12.96 30.21
N VAL A 951 -18.51 12.82 29.50
CA VAL A 951 -18.76 13.56 28.25
C VAL A 951 -18.83 15.07 28.51
N TRP A 952 -19.43 15.48 29.63
CA TRP A 952 -19.46 16.88 30.04
C TRP A 952 -18.06 17.43 30.31
N LEU A 953 -17.20 16.70 31.05
CA LEU A 953 -15.79 17.07 31.28
C LEU A 953 -15.02 17.23 29.97
N GLN A 954 -15.24 16.34 28.99
CA GLN A 954 -14.58 16.41 27.68
C GLN A 954 -15.00 17.61 26.81
N ARG A 955 -16.11 18.29 27.15
CA ARG A 955 -16.60 19.50 26.45
C ARG A 955 -16.11 20.80 27.05
N LEU A 956 -15.67 20.81 28.30
CA LEU A 956 -15.28 22.05 28.97
C LEU A 956 -14.05 22.66 28.27
N PRO A 957 -14.05 23.98 27.99
CA PRO A 957 -12.96 24.65 27.26
C PRO A 957 -11.61 24.58 27.99
N ILE A 958 -11.63 24.42 29.32
CA ILE A 958 -10.44 24.19 30.19
C ILE A 958 -9.71 22.88 29.82
N PHE A 959 -10.37 21.96 29.10
CA PHE A 959 -9.83 20.67 28.66
C PHE A 959 -9.68 20.57 27.13
N GLY A 960 -9.57 21.71 26.45
CA GLY A 960 -9.30 21.80 25.00
C GLY A 960 -7.91 21.29 24.59
N GLU A 961 -7.61 21.31 23.28
CA GLU A 961 -6.40 20.70 22.70
C GLU A 961 -5.08 21.20 23.32
N THR A 962 -5.01 22.47 23.74
CA THR A 962 -3.82 23.05 24.38
C THR A 962 -3.61 22.56 25.83
N ALA A 963 -4.68 22.22 26.55
CA ALA A 963 -4.63 21.72 27.92
C ALA A 963 -4.56 20.19 28.02
N GLN A 964 -4.76 19.47 26.91
CA GLN A 964 -4.71 18.01 26.85
C GLN A 964 -3.35 17.46 27.33
N HIS A 965 -2.24 18.09 26.95
CA HIS A 965 -0.90 17.71 27.40
C HIS A 965 -0.70 17.90 28.90
N PHE A 966 -1.33 18.92 29.50
CA PHE A 966 -1.26 19.18 30.93
C PHE A 966 -1.96 18.07 31.73
N TRP A 967 -3.18 17.69 31.37
CA TRP A 967 -3.91 16.61 32.07
C TRP A 967 -3.26 15.23 31.87
N LEU A 968 -2.71 14.97 30.68
CA LEU A 968 -1.88 13.79 30.45
C LEU A 968 -0.62 13.78 31.34
N ALA A 969 0.01 14.95 31.57
CA ALA A 969 1.15 15.09 32.48
C ALA A 969 0.76 14.91 33.95
N VAL A 970 -0.39 15.45 34.39
CA VAL A 970 -0.94 15.22 35.74
C VAL A 970 -1.20 13.73 35.98
N THR A 971 -1.67 13.00 34.96
CA THR A 971 -1.85 11.54 35.03
C THR A 971 -0.51 10.80 35.23
N LYS A 972 0.56 11.26 34.57
CA LYS A 972 1.92 10.71 34.75
C LYS A 972 2.49 10.98 36.16
N LEU A 973 2.15 12.11 36.79
CA LEU A 973 2.58 12.40 38.17
C LEU A 973 1.93 11.47 39.20
N GLY A 974 0.72 10.96 38.90
CA GLY A 974 0.05 9.94 39.71
C GLY A 974 0.43 8.49 39.35
N ASP A 975 1.39 8.29 38.44
CA ASP A 975 1.75 6.96 37.95
C ASP A 975 2.50 6.15 39.02
N PRO A 976 2.15 4.87 39.26
CA PRO A 976 2.68 4.10 40.38
C PRO A 976 4.21 3.94 40.36
N LEU A 977 4.85 4.11 39.20
CA LEU A 977 6.30 3.92 38.95
C LEU A 977 7.19 4.68 39.94
N CYS A 978 6.71 5.79 40.51
CA CYS A 978 7.49 6.56 41.46
C CYS A 978 7.49 5.99 42.90
N PHE A 979 6.49 5.18 43.31
CA PHE A 979 6.36 4.74 44.72
C PHE A 979 5.65 3.37 44.87
N HIS A 980 6.36 2.26 44.61
CA HIS A 980 5.83 0.89 44.60
C HIS A 980 5.67 0.20 45.98
N PHE A 981 5.77 0.92 47.10
CA PHE A 981 5.82 0.30 48.43
C PHE A 981 4.51 -0.33 48.93
N LEU A 982 3.37 -0.12 48.26
CA LEU A 982 2.04 -0.62 48.67
C LEU A 982 1.31 -1.43 47.59
N ALA A 983 2.03 -1.86 46.54
CA ALA A 983 1.45 -2.52 45.36
C ALA A 983 0.83 -3.94 45.53
N PRO A 984 1.13 -4.77 46.56
CA PRO A 984 0.66 -6.17 46.56
C PRO A 984 -0.84 -6.36 46.88
N LEU A 985 -1.65 -5.30 46.90
CA LEU A 985 -3.10 -5.36 47.08
C LEU A 985 -3.80 -4.70 45.88
N ARG A 986 -3.74 -5.32 44.71
CA ARG A 986 -4.62 -4.95 43.58
C ARG A 986 -5.98 -5.61 43.74
N TRP A 987 -6.82 -5.03 44.60
CA TRP A 987 -8.25 -5.31 44.75
C TRP A 987 -9.06 -5.18 43.45
N ILE A 988 -8.45 -4.56 42.42
CA ILE A 988 -9.02 -4.33 41.09
C ILE A 988 -9.56 -5.62 40.45
N TRP A 989 -8.87 -6.74 40.67
CA TRP A 989 -9.24 -8.02 40.07
C TRP A 989 -10.37 -8.75 40.81
N ILE A 990 -10.75 -8.30 42.00
CA ILE A 990 -11.83 -8.93 42.80
C ILE A 990 -13.21 -8.40 42.37
N LEU A 991 -13.32 -7.09 42.08
CA LEU A 991 -14.61 -6.45 41.76
C LEU A 991 -15.01 -6.57 40.29
N LEU A 992 -14.07 -6.88 39.38
CA LEU A 992 -14.31 -7.14 37.94
C LEU A 992 -15.21 -6.11 37.24
N ASP A 993 -15.12 -4.86 37.67
CA ASP A 993 -16.05 -3.83 37.23
C ASP A 993 -15.65 -3.19 35.90
N ASP A 994 -16.65 -2.79 35.12
CA ASP A 994 -16.45 -2.17 33.82
C ASP A 994 -15.99 -0.68 33.98
N ARG A 995 -14.82 -0.29 33.45
CA ARG A 995 -14.46 1.05 32.88
C ARG A 995 -15.54 1.70 31.96
N PRO A 996 -15.41 3.00 31.65
CA PRO A 996 -16.38 3.70 30.80
C PRO A 996 -16.45 3.23 29.32
N TYR A 997 -15.31 3.07 28.64
CA TYR A 997 -15.30 2.93 27.17
C TYR A 997 -15.89 1.60 26.66
N TRP A 998 -15.51 0.45 27.23
CA TRP A 998 -16.15 -0.85 27.00
C TRP A 998 -17.61 -0.91 27.52
N TRP A 999 -17.99 -0.24 28.63
CA TRP A 999 -19.35 -0.28 29.21
C TRP A 999 -20.37 0.38 28.29
N VAL A 1000 -20.02 1.50 27.65
CA VAL A 1000 -20.89 2.17 26.67
C VAL A 1000 -21.27 1.23 25.53
N HIS A 1001 -20.36 0.34 25.13
CA HIS A 1001 -20.60 -0.65 24.08
C HIS A 1001 -21.29 -1.92 24.59
N THR A 1002 -20.95 -2.42 25.79
CA THR A 1002 -21.60 -3.61 26.36
C THR A 1002 -23.03 -3.33 26.85
N ALA A 1003 -23.32 -2.12 27.31
CA ALA A 1003 -24.65 -1.68 27.75
C ALA A 1003 -25.54 -1.15 26.61
N GLY A 1004 -25.05 -1.08 25.37
CA GLY A 1004 -25.83 -0.64 24.21
C GLY A 1004 -26.17 0.87 24.18
N VAL A 1005 -25.51 1.69 25.00
CA VAL A 1005 -25.81 3.14 25.16
C VAL A 1005 -25.03 4.00 24.15
N SER A 1006 -24.13 3.42 23.34
CA SER A 1006 -23.28 4.13 22.37
C SER A 1006 -24.07 5.02 21.40
N GLY A 1007 -25.27 4.60 20.97
CA GLY A 1007 -26.13 5.37 20.06
C GLY A 1007 -27.00 6.45 20.73
N GLN A 1008 -27.12 6.43 22.07
CA GLN A 1008 -27.91 7.41 22.83
C GLN A 1008 -27.07 8.60 23.33
N LEU A 1009 -25.74 8.51 23.21
CA LEU A 1009 -24.82 9.58 23.53
C LEU A 1009 -24.83 10.64 22.43
N SER A 1010 -25.14 11.88 22.80
CA SER A 1010 -25.20 13.01 21.85
C SER A 1010 -23.86 13.25 21.13
N HIS A 1011 -22.73 12.86 21.72
CA HIS A 1011 -21.40 12.87 21.09
C HIS A 1011 -20.61 11.60 21.42
N PRO A 1012 -19.75 11.12 20.50
CA PRO A 1012 -18.92 9.95 20.75
C PRO A 1012 -17.86 10.24 21.82
N LEU A 1013 -17.63 9.25 22.69
CA LEU A 1013 -16.62 9.30 23.75
C LEU A 1013 -15.21 9.40 23.13
N LYS A 1014 -14.42 10.42 23.53
CA LYS A 1014 -13.03 10.54 23.06
C LYS A 1014 -12.12 9.57 23.82
N GLN A 1015 -11.37 8.76 23.09
CA GLN A 1015 -10.32 7.88 23.64
C GLN A 1015 -8.93 8.50 23.44
N PHE A 1016 -8.04 8.29 24.41
CA PHE A 1016 -6.65 8.75 24.41
C PHE A 1016 -5.68 7.57 24.61
N GLN A 1017 -4.37 7.81 24.48
CA GLN A 1017 -3.32 6.79 24.61
C GLN A 1017 -3.38 5.98 25.92
N TRP A 1018 -3.88 6.57 27.02
CA TRP A 1018 -3.98 5.91 28.33
C TRP A 1018 -5.39 5.41 28.67
N THR A 1019 -6.33 5.45 27.72
CA THR A 1019 -7.70 4.96 27.90
C THR A 1019 -7.77 3.44 27.84
N CYS A 1020 -6.99 2.81 26.96
CA CYS A 1020 -7.05 1.37 26.67
C CYS A 1020 -6.14 0.52 27.57
N GLU A 1021 -6.32 0.64 28.89
CA GLU A 1021 -5.71 -0.27 29.86
C GLU A 1021 -6.43 -1.64 29.87
N THR A 1022 -5.67 -2.72 30.06
CA THR A 1022 -6.15 -4.11 29.97
C THR A 1022 -6.63 -4.71 31.30
N GLY A 1023 -6.70 -3.91 32.37
CA GLY A 1023 -7.18 -4.35 33.69
C GLY A 1023 -8.59 -3.82 34.02
N PRO A 1024 -9.33 -4.43 34.96
CA PRO A 1024 -10.65 -3.97 35.38
C PRO A 1024 -10.66 -2.52 35.91
N GLY A 1025 -11.85 -1.91 35.93
CA GLY A 1025 -12.03 -0.48 36.20
C GLY A 1025 -12.08 -0.09 37.67
N SER A 1026 -12.46 -0.97 38.60
CA SER A 1026 -12.68 -0.59 40.00
C SER A 1026 -11.83 -1.40 40.97
N PRO A 1027 -11.12 -0.80 41.95
CA PRO A 1027 -10.95 0.65 42.18
C PRO A 1027 -9.87 1.30 41.30
N SER A 1028 -9.84 2.64 41.22
CA SER A 1028 -8.78 3.33 40.46
C SER A 1028 -7.39 3.21 41.13
N GLY A 1029 -6.45 2.55 40.44
CA GLY A 1029 -5.10 2.31 40.95
C GLY A 1029 -4.28 3.58 41.19
N HIS A 1030 -4.27 4.53 40.24
CA HIS A 1030 -3.54 5.80 40.36
C HIS A 1030 -4.04 6.65 41.52
N ALA A 1031 -5.36 6.70 41.74
CA ALA A 1031 -5.95 7.43 42.86
C ALA A 1031 -5.65 6.75 44.21
N MET A 1032 -5.77 5.43 44.28
CA MET A 1032 -5.47 4.64 45.49
C MET A 1032 -4.01 4.75 45.93
N VAL A 1033 -3.06 4.63 45.01
CA VAL A 1033 -1.63 4.76 45.32
C VAL A 1033 -1.28 6.20 45.70
N SER A 1034 -1.79 7.19 44.96
CA SER A 1034 -1.56 8.60 45.26
C SER A 1034 -2.10 8.98 46.65
N ALA A 1035 -3.30 8.48 47.00
CA ALA A 1035 -3.88 8.71 48.32
C ALA A 1035 -3.09 8.01 49.44
N SER A 1036 -2.62 6.79 49.24
CA SER A 1036 -1.93 6.05 50.31
C SER A 1036 -0.50 6.52 50.59
N VAL A 1037 0.28 6.80 49.54
CA VAL A 1037 1.70 7.15 49.65
C VAL A 1037 1.89 8.58 50.16
N TRP A 1038 1.24 9.55 49.52
CA TRP A 1038 1.41 10.95 49.88
C TRP A 1038 0.83 11.27 51.26
N PHE A 1039 -0.27 10.60 51.65
CA PHE A 1039 -0.80 10.70 53.01
C PHE A 1039 0.24 10.26 54.06
N ASN A 1040 0.88 9.11 53.87
CA ASN A 1040 1.93 8.65 54.80
C ASN A 1040 3.16 9.56 54.79
N LEU A 1041 3.56 10.07 53.62
CA LEU A 1041 4.70 10.97 53.50
C LEU A 1041 4.46 12.29 54.25
N LEU A 1042 3.32 12.94 54.00
CA LEU A 1042 2.93 14.20 54.64
C LEU A 1042 2.72 14.03 56.14
N TYR A 1043 2.11 12.93 56.55
CA TYR A 1043 1.92 12.62 57.97
C TYR A 1043 3.26 12.46 58.70
N ASN A 1044 4.23 11.74 58.12
CA ASN A 1044 5.55 11.57 58.72
C ASN A 1044 6.36 12.88 58.76
N LEU A 1045 6.27 13.70 57.70
CA LEU A 1045 6.87 15.03 57.64
C LEU A 1045 6.25 16.00 58.68
N GLN A 1046 4.97 15.83 59.01
CA GLN A 1046 4.29 16.56 60.08
C GLN A 1046 4.73 16.07 61.48
N SER A 1047 4.89 14.77 61.70
CA SER A 1047 5.28 14.22 63.01
C SER A 1047 6.73 14.51 63.41
N ASP A 1048 7.62 14.71 62.43
CA ASP A 1048 9.04 15.04 62.65
C ASP A 1048 9.28 16.57 62.85
N LEU A 1049 8.24 17.38 63.06
CA LEU A 1049 8.30 18.81 63.43
C LEU A 1049 9.00 19.75 62.41
N VAL A 1050 9.18 19.33 61.15
CA VAL A 1050 9.91 20.13 60.13
C VAL A 1050 9.05 21.23 59.48
N LEU A 1051 7.71 21.12 59.49
CA LEU A 1051 6.84 21.96 58.64
C LEU A 1051 6.04 23.06 59.36
N GLY A 1052 6.02 23.13 60.69
CA GLY A 1052 5.35 24.22 61.45
C GLY A 1052 4.02 24.70 60.85
N ASP A 1053 3.86 26.02 60.70
CA ASP A 1053 2.65 26.69 60.15
C ASP A 1053 2.35 26.36 58.67
N LEU A 1054 3.29 25.78 57.93
CA LEU A 1054 3.10 25.36 56.52
C LEU A 1054 2.36 24.03 56.39
N CYS A 1055 2.12 23.32 57.49
CA CYS A 1055 1.43 22.04 57.49
C CYS A 1055 0.03 22.11 56.86
N GLY A 1056 -0.73 23.17 57.17
CA GLY A 1056 -2.05 23.41 56.58
C GLY A 1056 -2.01 23.58 55.05
N ILE A 1057 -1.00 24.28 54.54
CA ILE A 1057 -0.78 24.49 53.10
C ILE A 1057 -0.40 23.18 52.42
N CYS A 1058 0.45 22.35 53.04
CA CYS A 1058 0.83 21.05 52.48
C CYS A 1058 -0.36 20.07 52.40
N TRP A 1059 -1.24 20.05 53.41
CA TRP A 1059 -2.48 19.28 53.37
C TRP A 1059 -3.45 19.80 52.31
N LEU A 1060 -3.56 21.13 52.14
CA LEU A 1060 -4.36 21.73 51.08
C LEU A 1060 -3.83 21.33 49.69
N LEU A 1061 -2.53 21.45 49.46
CA LEU A 1061 -1.88 21.07 48.20
C LEU A 1061 -2.07 19.58 47.88
N TYR A 1062 -2.05 18.72 48.89
CA TYR A 1062 -2.35 17.29 48.73
C TYR A 1062 -3.79 17.03 48.29
N VAL A 1063 -4.76 17.70 48.91
CA VAL A 1063 -6.18 17.59 48.49
C VAL A 1063 -6.36 18.09 47.06
N VAL A 1064 -5.75 19.23 46.69
CA VAL A 1064 -5.76 19.75 45.32
C VAL A 1064 -5.14 18.77 44.33
N PHE A 1065 -4.00 18.16 44.69
CA PHE A 1065 -3.34 17.14 43.86
C PHE A 1065 -4.23 15.91 43.64
N LEU A 1066 -4.88 15.40 44.69
CA LEU A 1066 -5.79 14.25 44.56
C LEU A 1066 -6.99 14.56 43.69
N ILE A 1067 -7.58 15.76 43.82
CA ILE A 1067 -8.68 16.19 42.96
C ILE A 1067 -8.21 16.29 41.50
N ALA A 1068 -7.03 16.85 41.24
CA ALA A 1068 -6.46 16.96 39.90
C ALA A 1068 -6.22 15.57 39.26
N VAL A 1069 -5.65 14.61 40.00
CA VAL A 1069 -5.46 13.23 39.53
C VAL A 1069 -6.81 12.56 39.23
N SER A 1070 -7.83 12.81 40.07
CA SER A 1070 -9.17 12.22 39.94
C SER A 1070 -9.92 12.75 38.70
N ILE A 1071 -9.88 14.06 38.48
CA ILE A 1071 -10.45 14.70 37.29
C ILE A 1071 -9.73 14.21 36.02
N SER A 1072 -8.42 14.02 36.09
CA SER A 1072 -7.66 13.55 34.93
C SER A 1072 -8.04 12.13 34.50
N ARG A 1073 -8.23 11.19 35.45
CA ARG A 1073 -8.59 9.79 35.15
C ARG A 1073 -10.03 9.64 34.63
N THR A 1074 -10.93 10.51 35.06
CA THR A 1074 -12.31 10.59 34.55
C THR A 1074 -12.36 11.24 33.17
N TYR A 1075 -11.62 12.33 32.93
CA TYR A 1075 -11.50 12.98 31.62
C TYR A 1075 -10.98 12.04 30.52
N ILE A 1076 -9.95 11.24 30.82
CA ILE A 1076 -9.37 10.25 29.88
C ILE A 1076 -10.31 9.05 29.64
N SER A 1077 -11.46 8.99 30.33
CA SER A 1077 -12.41 7.87 30.26
C SER A 1077 -11.82 6.53 30.69
N ALA A 1078 -10.79 6.56 31.54
CA ALA A 1078 -10.15 5.34 32.05
C ALA A 1078 -10.95 4.73 33.19
N HIS A 1079 -11.67 5.55 33.98
CA HIS A 1079 -12.48 5.14 35.14
C HIS A 1079 -13.73 6.00 35.28
N PHE A 1080 -14.77 5.44 35.90
CA PHE A 1080 -15.92 6.22 36.36
C PHE A 1080 -15.61 7.02 37.64
N PRO A 1081 -16.34 8.11 37.94
CA PRO A 1081 -16.13 8.90 39.16
C PRO A 1081 -16.24 8.09 40.46
N ASP A 1082 -17.20 7.17 40.56
CA ASP A 1082 -17.38 6.29 41.72
C ASP A 1082 -16.18 5.35 41.93
N GLN A 1083 -15.60 4.82 40.84
CA GLN A 1083 -14.40 3.98 40.89
C GLN A 1083 -13.17 4.74 41.42
N VAL A 1084 -13.08 6.04 41.12
CA VAL A 1084 -12.00 6.91 41.60
C VAL A 1084 -12.18 7.24 43.08
N ILE A 1085 -13.41 7.56 43.50
CA ILE A 1085 -13.75 7.82 44.91
C ILE A 1085 -13.46 6.58 45.76
N LEU A 1086 -13.88 5.40 45.30
CA LEU A 1086 -13.58 4.13 45.97
C LEU A 1086 -12.06 3.91 46.08
N GLY A 1087 -11.30 4.25 45.03
CA GLY A 1087 -9.84 4.22 45.05
C GLY A 1087 -9.23 5.10 46.14
N ILE A 1088 -9.71 6.33 46.32
CA ILE A 1088 -9.24 7.24 47.38
C ILE A 1088 -9.55 6.66 48.76
N VAL A 1089 -10.77 6.18 48.99
CA VAL A 1089 -11.19 5.61 50.28
C VAL A 1089 -10.33 4.40 50.64
N VAL A 1090 -10.17 3.45 49.71
CA VAL A 1090 -9.31 2.28 49.90
C VAL A 1090 -7.87 2.70 50.15
N GLY A 1091 -7.35 3.71 49.43
CA GLY A 1091 -6.00 4.24 49.60
C GLY A 1091 -5.77 4.84 51.00
N ILE A 1092 -6.71 5.61 51.53
CA ILE A 1092 -6.63 6.19 52.87
C ILE A 1092 -6.72 5.09 53.94
N CYS A 1093 -7.64 4.14 53.81
CA CYS A 1093 -7.73 2.98 54.70
C CYS A 1093 -6.41 2.19 54.75
N MET A 1094 -5.82 1.95 53.58
CA MET A 1094 -4.50 1.30 53.45
C MET A 1094 -3.39 2.08 54.15
N ALA A 1095 -3.38 3.41 54.04
CA ALA A 1095 -2.42 4.23 54.74
C ALA A 1095 -2.56 4.11 56.27
N LEU A 1096 -3.79 4.13 56.78
CA LEU A 1096 -4.09 4.00 58.20
C LEU A 1096 -3.70 2.61 58.75
N VAL A 1097 -3.95 1.54 58.00
CA VAL A 1097 -3.57 0.16 58.37
C VAL A 1097 -2.05 -0.02 58.34
N THR A 1098 -1.38 0.49 57.29
CA THR A 1098 0.08 0.44 57.21
C THR A 1098 0.71 1.15 58.40
N ARG A 1099 0.12 2.29 58.79
CA ARG A 1099 0.52 3.05 59.98
C ARG A 1099 0.26 2.29 61.28
N SER A 1100 -0.86 1.60 61.47
CA SER A 1100 -1.11 0.82 62.69
C SER A 1100 -0.16 -0.37 62.83
N LEU A 1101 0.28 -0.96 61.71
CA LEU A 1101 1.21 -2.08 61.68
C LEU A 1101 2.68 -1.65 61.89
N VAL A 1102 3.05 -0.47 61.40
CA VAL A 1102 4.43 0.06 61.47
C VAL A 1102 4.65 0.98 62.69
N GLY A 1103 3.57 1.53 63.26
CA GLY A 1103 3.60 2.56 64.30
C GLY A 1103 3.44 2.06 65.73
N HIS A 1104 4.52 1.55 66.34
CA HIS A 1104 4.92 1.88 67.71
C HIS A 1104 6.44 1.64 67.85
N ARG A 1105 7.14 2.69 68.30
CA ARG A 1105 8.59 2.77 68.55
C ARG A 1105 9.25 1.40 68.80
N ARG A 1106 10.10 0.98 67.85
CA ARG A 1106 11.14 -0.04 68.00
C ARG A 1106 10.62 -1.51 68.10
N ARG A 1107 10.04 -2.07 67.02
CA ARG A 1107 9.91 -3.53 66.82
C ARG A 1107 10.14 -3.94 65.35
N ARG A 1108 10.68 -5.15 65.17
CA ARG A 1108 11.58 -5.61 64.10
C ARG A 1108 11.00 -5.57 62.68
N TRP A 1109 11.86 -5.20 61.73
CA TRP A 1109 11.74 -5.30 60.27
C TRP A 1109 11.21 -6.65 59.74
N SER A 1110 11.24 -7.70 60.56
CA SER A 1110 10.61 -9.00 60.31
C SER A 1110 9.09 -8.90 60.11
N ASN A 1111 8.40 -7.99 60.81
CA ASN A 1111 6.95 -7.85 60.71
C ASN A 1111 6.54 -7.18 59.39
N LEU A 1112 7.39 -6.29 58.86
CA LEU A 1112 7.19 -5.69 57.55
C LEU A 1112 7.40 -6.75 56.45
N ILE A 1113 8.45 -7.57 56.57
CA ILE A 1113 8.70 -8.68 55.64
C ILE A 1113 7.58 -9.74 55.72
N ALA A 1114 7.12 -10.10 56.92
CA ALA A 1114 5.99 -11.02 57.12
C ALA A 1114 4.68 -10.46 56.56
N PHE A 1115 4.43 -9.16 56.71
CA PHE A 1115 3.28 -8.49 56.10
C PHE A 1115 3.37 -8.52 54.57
N MET A 1116 4.54 -8.24 53.98
CA MET A 1116 4.73 -8.32 52.53
C MET A 1116 4.56 -9.75 51.99
N ILE A 1117 5.06 -10.76 52.71
CA ILE A 1117 4.86 -12.18 52.37
C ILE A 1117 3.38 -12.56 52.49
N ALA A 1118 2.67 -12.10 53.53
CA ALA A 1118 1.24 -12.33 53.67
C ALA A 1118 0.43 -11.70 52.52
N LEU A 1119 0.76 -10.48 52.10
CA LEU A 1119 0.11 -9.84 50.95
C LEU A 1119 0.40 -10.57 49.63
N LEU A 1120 1.62 -11.08 49.45
CA LEU A 1120 1.97 -11.92 48.30
C LEU A 1120 1.18 -13.24 48.28
N LEU A 1121 1.03 -13.89 49.45
CA LEU A 1121 0.25 -15.12 49.59
C LEU A 1121 -1.24 -14.89 49.35
N ILE A 1122 -1.80 -13.75 49.79
CA ILE A 1122 -3.18 -13.34 49.52
C ILE A 1122 -3.38 -13.11 48.01
N ALA A 1123 -2.44 -12.43 47.34
CA ALA A 1123 -2.49 -12.22 45.89
C ALA A 1123 -2.45 -13.55 45.11
N LEU A 1124 -1.61 -14.49 45.54
CA LEU A 1124 -1.54 -15.85 44.96
C LEU A 1124 -2.83 -16.65 45.22
N SER A 1125 -3.41 -16.56 46.42
CA SER A 1125 -4.67 -17.26 46.72
C SER A 1125 -5.85 -16.70 45.93
N VAL A 1126 -5.89 -15.39 45.68
CA VAL A 1126 -6.92 -14.77 44.81
C VAL A 1126 -6.74 -15.24 43.37
N HIS A 1127 -5.51 -15.36 42.86
CA HIS A 1127 -5.26 -15.88 41.51
C HIS A 1127 -5.73 -17.33 41.35
N GLU A 1128 -5.39 -18.21 42.29
CA GLU A 1128 -5.85 -19.61 42.28
C GLU A 1128 -7.36 -19.74 42.50
N ALA A 1129 -7.96 -18.90 43.35
CA ALA A 1129 -9.41 -18.86 43.53
C ALA A 1129 -10.14 -18.46 42.24
N HIS A 1130 -9.66 -17.45 41.52
CA HIS A 1130 -10.24 -17.05 40.23
C HIS A 1130 -10.13 -18.17 39.18
N ARG A 1131 -9.01 -18.91 39.17
CA ARG A 1131 -8.82 -20.08 38.31
C ARG A 1131 -9.77 -21.22 38.69
N PHE A 1132 -9.99 -21.45 39.99
CA PHE A 1132 -10.91 -22.46 40.50
C PHE A 1132 -12.38 -22.13 40.21
N PHE A 1133 -12.79 -20.86 40.31
CA PHE A 1133 -14.14 -20.40 39.98
C PHE A 1133 -14.38 -20.17 38.48
N GLY A 1134 -13.40 -20.49 37.61
CA GLY A 1134 -13.55 -20.40 36.15
C GLY A 1134 -13.73 -18.96 35.62
N VAL A 1135 -13.24 -17.95 36.34
CA VAL A 1135 -13.36 -16.55 35.93
C VAL A 1135 -12.30 -16.24 34.87
N ASP A 1136 -12.73 -16.01 33.63
CA ASP A 1136 -11.85 -15.68 32.51
C ASP A 1136 -11.13 -14.34 32.70
N THR A 1137 -9.88 -14.41 33.17
CA THR A 1137 -8.98 -13.24 33.28
C THR A 1137 -8.67 -12.61 31.92
N HIS A 1138 -8.84 -13.37 30.83
CA HIS A 1138 -8.67 -12.91 29.44
C HIS A 1138 -9.82 -12.02 28.94
N ARG A 1139 -11.01 -12.04 29.56
CA ARG A 1139 -12.17 -11.23 29.16
C ARG A 1139 -11.85 -9.74 29.06
N SER A 1140 -11.08 -9.22 30.02
CA SER A 1140 -10.67 -7.81 30.04
C SER A 1140 -9.70 -7.44 28.92
N ILE A 1141 -8.85 -8.38 28.50
CA ILE A 1141 -7.91 -8.21 27.40
C ILE A 1141 -8.65 -8.23 26.06
N GLU A 1142 -9.61 -9.15 25.90
CA GLU A 1142 -10.42 -9.25 24.69
C GLU A 1142 -11.31 -8.01 24.49
N LEU A 1143 -11.94 -7.52 25.56
CA LEU A 1143 -12.76 -6.31 25.50
C LEU A 1143 -11.92 -5.05 25.20
N ALA A 1144 -10.72 -4.94 25.78
CA ALA A 1144 -9.78 -3.86 25.45
C ALA A 1144 -9.31 -3.95 23.99
N ALA A 1145 -9.04 -5.15 23.47
CA ALA A 1145 -8.68 -5.36 22.07
C ALA A 1145 -9.84 -5.07 21.11
N LYS A 1146 -11.08 -5.35 21.51
CA LYS A 1146 -12.29 -5.18 20.69
C LYS A 1146 -12.77 -3.74 20.60
N TYR A 1147 -12.69 -2.98 21.71
CA TYR A 1147 -13.30 -1.64 21.80
C TYR A 1147 -12.29 -0.47 21.85
N CYS A 1148 -10.99 -0.75 21.82
CA CYS A 1148 -9.98 0.30 21.69
C CYS A 1148 -9.84 0.80 20.24
N HIS A 1149 -9.78 2.12 20.04
CA HIS A 1149 -9.73 2.71 18.69
C HIS A 1149 -8.41 2.45 17.95
N ARG A 1150 -7.28 2.30 18.67
CA ARG A 1150 -5.97 1.97 18.10
C ARG A 1150 -5.31 0.84 18.88
N ALA A 1151 -4.86 -0.20 18.18
CA ALA A 1151 -4.19 -1.35 18.80
C ALA A 1151 -2.91 -0.95 19.57
N GLU A 1152 -2.25 0.13 19.16
CA GLU A 1152 -1.04 0.67 19.80
C GLU A 1152 -1.26 1.23 21.21
N TRP A 1153 -2.51 1.56 21.56
CA TRP A 1153 -2.86 2.12 22.88
C TRP A 1153 -3.13 1.04 23.93
N ILE A 1154 -3.11 -0.24 23.54
CA ILE A 1154 -3.35 -1.36 24.44
C ILE A 1154 -2.12 -1.59 25.33
N HIS A 1155 -2.23 -1.24 26.61
CA HIS A 1155 -1.13 -1.39 27.57
C HIS A 1155 -1.10 -2.79 28.21
N GLN A 1156 -0.31 -3.71 27.64
CA GLN A 1156 -0.16 -5.07 28.17
C GLN A 1156 0.54 -5.14 29.55
N SER A 1157 1.16 -4.04 30.00
CA SER A 1157 1.79 -3.91 31.31
C SER A 1157 0.79 -3.96 32.48
N THR A 1158 -0.50 -3.79 32.21
CA THR A 1158 -1.57 -3.90 33.22
C THR A 1158 -2.16 -5.31 33.35
N THR A 1159 -1.65 -6.30 32.62
CA THR A 1159 -2.08 -7.70 32.76
C THR A 1159 -1.76 -8.26 34.16
N PRO A 1160 -2.52 -9.26 34.66
CA PRO A 1160 -2.30 -9.85 35.99
C PRO A 1160 -0.86 -10.34 36.18
N LEU A 1161 -0.36 -11.07 35.17
CA LEU A 1161 0.96 -11.69 35.20
C LEU A 1161 2.10 -10.67 35.14
N ALA A 1162 2.03 -9.67 34.24
CA ALA A 1162 3.03 -8.60 34.18
C ALA A 1162 3.06 -7.76 35.47
N SER A 1163 1.91 -7.57 36.10
CA SER A 1163 1.79 -6.86 37.38
C SER A 1163 2.44 -7.66 38.51
N PHE A 1164 2.19 -8.97 38.57
CA PHE A 1164 2.79 -9.87 39.56
C PHE A 1164 4.33 -9.91 39.47
N PHE A 1165 4.89 -10.06 38.27
CA PHE A 1165 6.35 -10.04 38.06
C PHE A 1165 7.00 -8.75 38.55
N ARG A 1166 6.33 -7.61 38.32
CA ARG A 1166 6.80 -6.30 38.78
C ARG A 1166 6.79 -6.21 40.31
N ASP A 1167 5.72 -6.66 40.96
CA ASP A 1167 5.57 -6.57 42.42
C ASP A 1167 6.56 -7.50 43.15
N VAL A 1168 6.79 -8.71 42.63
CA VAL A 1168 7.84 -9.63 43.13
C VAL A 1168 9.24 -9.06 42.89
N GLY A 1169 9.49 -8.45 41.74
CA GLY A 1169 10.76 -7.79 41.44
C GLY A 1169 11.08 -6.65 42.41
N VAL A 1170 10.08 -5.85 42.78
CA VAL A 1170 10.22 -4.79 43.79
C VAL A 1170 10.55 -5.40 45.16
N LEU A 1171 9.84 -6.44 45.58
CA LEU A 1171 10.10 -7.13 46.85
C LEU A 1171 11.52 -7.69 46.94
N ILE A 1172 12.01 -8.32 45.87
CA ILE A 1172 13.38 -8.82 45.77
C ILE A 1172 14.37 -7.67 45.83
N SER A 1173 14.12 -6.57 45.10
CA SER A 1173 15.00 -5.39 45.12
C SER A 1173 15.12 -4.78 46.52
N VAL A 1174 14.01 -4.72 47.27
CA VAL A 1174 13.99 -4.23 48.65
C VAL A 1174 14.68 -5.22 49.59
N ALA A 1175 14.49 -6.53 49.40
CA ALA A 1175 15.20 -7.56 50.17
C ALA A 1175 16.72 -7.48 49.98
N ILE A 1176 17.19 -7.27 48.74
CA ILE A 1176 18.62 -7.08 48.41
C ILE A 1176 19.14 -5.77 49.01
N LEU A 1177 18.38 -4.68 48.90
CA LEU A 1177 18.74 -3.38 49.47
C LEU A 1177 18.86 -3.45 51.01
N LEU A 1178 18.00 -4.25 51.65
CA LEU A 1178 18.01 -4.49 53.09
C LEU A 1178 19.13 -5.45 53.52
N ALA A 1179 19.45 -6.47 52.74
CA ALA A 1179 20.60 -7.35 52.97
C ALA A 1179 21.94 -6.58 52.96
N ASN A 1180 22.03 -5.53 52.14
CA ASN A 1180 23.21 -4.66 52.10
C ASN A 1180 23.33 -3.73 53.32
N LYS A 1181 22.23 -3.47 54.04
CA LYS A 1181 22.23 -2.61 55.23
C LYS A 1181 22.84 -3.28 56.46
N SER A 1182 22.80 -4.62 56.55
CA SER A 1182 23.51 -5.36 57.62
C SER A 1182 25.02 -5.41 57.39
N MET A 1183 25.49 -5.33 56.13
CA MET A 1183 26.93 -5.21 55.82
C MET A 1183 27.51 -3.83 56.17
N PHE A 1184 26.70 -2.77 56.10
CA PHE A 1184 27.16 -1.40 56.40
C PHE A 1184 27.10 -1.01 57.88
N THR A 1185 26.45 -1.79 58.76
CA THR A 1185 26.35 -1.46 60.20
C THR A 1185 27.60 -1.76 61.03
N ASN A 1186 28.69 -2.27 60.43
CA ASN A 1186 29.95 -2.52 61.14
C ASN A 1186 31.00 -1.39 61.06
N ASN A 1187 30.75 -0.28 60.36
CA ASN A 1187 31.67 0.85 60.37
C ASN A 1187 31.00 2.14 60.88
N ASN A 1188 31.53 2.61 62.01
CA ASN A 1188 31.07 3.73 62.81
C ASN A 1188 31.26 5.10 62.12
N LYS A 1189 30.38 6.03 62.53
CA LYS A 1189 30.47 7.50 62.50
C LYS A 1189 30.52 8.20 61.12
N ILE A 1190 29.37 8.70 60.67
CA ILE A 1190 29.17 10.07 60.12
C ILE A 1190 27.68 10.42 60.32
N ALA A 1191 27.42 11.43 61.16
CA ALA A 1191 26.08 11.84 61.57
C ALA A 1191 25.47 12.99 60.74
N SER A 1192 25.99 13.32 59.54
CA SER A 1192 25.51 14.49 58.77
C SER A 1192 25.07 14.22 57.32
N LYS A 1193 24.94 12.96 56.87
CA LYS A 1193 24.43 12.60 55.53
C LYS A 1193 23.23 11.65 55.53
N PHE A 1194 22.37 11.76 56.55
CA PHE A 1194 21.22 10.85 56.69
C PHE A 1194 20.13 11.05 55.60
N PHE A 1195 19.99 12.27 55.07
CA PHE A 1195 19.02 12.60 54.01
C PHE A 1195 19.53 12.21 52.60
N SER A 1196 20.80 12.53 52.30
CA SER A 1196 21.43 12.23 51.00
C SER A 1196 21.56 10.73 50.72
N THR A 1197 21.86 9.92 51.73
CA THR A 1197 22.03 8.46 51.55
C THR A 1197 20.71 7.74 51.34
N LYS A 1198 19.64 8.12 52.04
CA LYS A 1198 18.29 7.56 51.82
C LYS A 1198 17.68 8.01 50.49
N PHE A 1199 17.91 9.26 50.09
CA PHE A 1199 17.46 9.78 48.80
C PHE A 1199 18.21 9.13 47.63
N ALA A 1200 19.53 8.94 47.77
CA ALA A 1200 20.33 8.19 46.79
C ALA A 1200 19.90 6.72 46.71
N GLN A 1201 19.61 6.06 47.84
CA GLN A 1201 19.09 4.70 47.86
C GLN A 1201 17.70 4.59 47.24
N ALA A 1202 16.83 5.58 47.45
CA ALA A 1202 15.52 5.65 46.80
C ALA A 1202 15.65 5.85 45.28
N LEU A 1203 16.54 6.72 44.83
CA LEU A 1203 16.87 6.91 43.41
C LEU A 1203 17.45 5.66 42.76
N LEU A 1204 18.33 4.94 43.45
CA LEU A 1204 18.94 3.69 42.96
C LEU A 1204 17.89 2.57 42.89
N GLY A 1205 16.97 2.50 43.84
CA GLY A 1205 15.80 1.61 43.80
C GLY A 1205 14.83 1.95 42.65
N VAL A 1206 14.57 3.23 42.41
CA VAL A 1206 13.76 3.69 41.26
C VAL A 1206 14.45 3.37 39.94
N GLY A 1207 15.78 3.56 39.85
CA GLY A 1207 16.57 3.22 38.67
C GLY A 1207 16.60 1.71 38.38
N LEU A 1208 16.75 0.87 39.40
CA LEU A 1208 16.63 -0.59 39.28
C LEU A 1208 15.23 -1.03 38.83
N ASN A 1209 14.17 -0.42 39.38
CA ASN A 1209 12.80 -0.69 38.94
C ASN A 1209 12.55 -0.28 37.49
N GLN A 1210 13.12 0.84 37.04
CA GLN A 1210 13.04 1.25 35.63
C GLN A 1210 13.81 0.30 34.71
N LEU A 1211 14.95 -0.25 35.15
CA LEU A 1211 15.69 -1.28 34.41
C LEU A 1211 14.91 -2.60 34.30
N VAL A 1212 14.22 -3.03 35.37
CA VAL A 1212 13.35 -4.23 35.34
C VAL A 1212 12.14 -4.01 34.41
N ALA A 1213 11.60 -2.78 34.36
CA ALA A 1213 10.50 -2.44 33.45
C ALA A 1213 10.89 -2.45 31.95
N LEU A 1214 12.18 -2.45 31.62
CA LEU A 1214 12.69 -2.63 30.26
C LEU A 1214 12.73 -4.09 29.80
N ILE A 1215 12.54 -5.05 30.73
CA ILE A 1215 12.48 -6.47 30.40
C ILE A 1215 11.11 -6.76 29.76
N PRO A 1216 11.04 -7.34 28.55
CA PRO A 1216 9.78 -7.64 27.88
C PRO A 1216 9.12 -8.88 28.49
N ILE A 1217 8.49 -8.71 29.66
CA ILE A 1217 7.89 -9.77 30.49
C ILE A 1217 6.83 -10.59 29.73
N GLY A 1218 6.12 -9.99 28.78
CA GLY A 1218 5.11 -10.66 27.97
C GLY A 1218 5.62 -11.75 27.00
N ARG A 1219 6.95 -11.95 26.88
CA ARG A 1219 7.57 -12.96 26.02
C ARG A 1219 8.32 -14.06 26.77
N LEU A 1220 8.33 -14.03 28.10
CA LEU A 1220 9.04 -15.02 28.92
C LEU A 1220 8.25 -16.34 29.04
N PRO A 1221 8.86 -17.51 28.78
CA PRO A 1221 8.20 -18.81 28.94
C PRO A 1221 7.79 -19.08 30.39
N THR A 1222 6.59 -19.64 30.60
CA THR A 1222 6.11 -20.12 31.92
C THR A 1222 7.02 -21.16 32.57
N ALA A 1223 7.88 -21.85 31.80
CA ALA A 1223 8.88 -22.78 32.33
C ALA A 1223 10.01 -22.06 33.12
N LEU A 1224 10.39 -20.85 32.71
CA LEU A 1224 11.38 -20.04 33.42
C LEU A 1224 10.85 -19.56 34.78
N PHE A 1225 9.53 -19.43 34.92
CA PHE A 1225 8.86 -19.10 36.18
C PHE A 1225 9.03 -20.21 37.24
N TYR A 1226 8.77 -21.48 36.89
CA TYR A 1226 8.99 -22.60 37.83
C TYR A 1226 10.48 -22.81 38.14
N ALA A 1227 11.36 -22.58 37.17
CA ALA A 1227 12.81 -22.72 37.36
C ALA A 1227 13.41 -21.68 38.32
N VAL A 1228 12.85 -20.46 38.37
CA VAL A 1228 13.29 -19.38 39.30
C VAL A 1228 12.63 -19.49 40.68
N LEU A 1229 11.45 -20.12 40.78
CA LEU A 1229 10.76 -20.34 42.05
C LEU A 1229 11.35 -21.51 42.87
N LEU A 1230 11.87 -22.55 42.20
CA LEU A 1230 12.43 -23.74 42.84
C LEU A 1230 13.59 -23.43 43.83
N PRO A 1231 14.56 -22.56 43.52
CA PRO A 1231 15.64 -22.22 44.45
C PRO A 1231 15.15 -21.53 45.73
N VAL A 1232 14.08 -20.73 45.65
CA VAL A 1232 13.58 -19.93 46.79
C VAL A 1232 12.79 -20.78 47.79
N LEU A 1233 12.11 -21.83 47.33
CA LEU A 1233 11.40 -22.78 48.20
C LEU A 1233 12.34 -23.80 48.87
N PHE A 1234 13.49 -24.11 48.25
CA PHE A 1234 14.42 -25.14 48.77
C PHE A 1234 15.57 -24.59 49.64
N THR A 1235 15.78 -23.28 49.74
CA THR A 1235 16.88 -22.70 50.55
C THR A 1235 16.64 -22.70 52.07
N ASN A 1236 15.53 -23.25 52.58
CA ASN A 1236 15.24 -23.28 54.01
C ASN A 1236 15.64 -24.58 54.74
N ASN A 1237 16.31 -25.54 54.10
CA ASN A 1237 16.64 -26.83 54.71
C ASN A 1237 18.13 -27.23 54.75
N SER A 1238 19.07 -26.35 54.42
CA SER A 1238 20.51 -26.71 54.39
C SER A 1238 21.38 -25.97 55.40
N ASN A 1239 20.89 -25.75 56.63
CA ASN A 1239 21.72 -25.35 57.78
C ASN A 1239 21.59 -26.34 58.95
N LYS A 1240 21.71 -27.64 58.62
CA LYS A 1240 22.13 -28.71 59.55
C LYS A 1240 22.99 -29.71 58.77
N LEU A 1241 24.23 -29.31 58.45
CA LEU A 1241 25.44 -30.15 58.39
C LEU A 1241 26.57 -29.31 57.79
N GLN A 1242 27.63 -29.14 58.61
CA GLN A 1242 28.89 -28.40 58.44
C GLN A 1242 28.86 -26.89 58.72
#